data_AF-A0A1H6TUX4-F1
#
_entry.id   AF-A0A1H6TUX4-F1
#
_cell.length_a   1.000
_cell.length_b   1.000
_cell.length_c   1.000
_cell.angle_alpha   90.00
_cell.angle_beta   90.00
_cell.angle_gamma   90.00
#
_symmetry.space_group_name_H-M   'P 1'
#
loop_
_entity.id
_entity.type
_entity.pdbx_description
1 polymer ?
#
loop_
_entity_poly.entity_id
_entity_poly.type
_entity_poly.pdbx_seq_one_letter_code
_entity_poly.pdbx_strand_id
1 'polypeptide(L)'
;MEFAKEIERVLPNITRSDEPVRISGFHFESWDRLQQQLGVDRLDESCLFSDLSMGAWKGHWILHELCLQLGIDAYSYVQPLIGMEKEGEEYASVINRLIDNESIGDQNFLIAYESCKRILAEIQAKEIAWVLIVPPALGHSWEPENEILLRLLSQGLHGTSCQLGLLTFAGAVVPGDWQVSHAYPLGDYLPSAGSFPVAGLLDAGLLPRLQDRIPASSLRLAGGQLLIPPSARGKEWTDPAFFANALREQGGAAHLRVVFELQQLTSASDIAFLQWEASRRFSEGGYGIALRILESIRAEMRDALKLAGVVSQIQNIRIALMYFSAAAEEAAPEENLPEDYKASLYQSKAWGLVMTNRAQEAEPFFEKARSYLSKERFPRVYLYLLNISALNKLKTGELEQAFAFEKEIEATLAEQKAVDWHIRYINSINLARLYKKTGAYDLARTYYLKAFEVNNSLKVESDLLYANLCFAQLEERQENHKTAFIFWLRTCLHWLSNEAPEALAPRVAQAVLARVLSDRGGSVEAISAQLKQALLASAQRMHIRIEPWEGENYPSFCRIERAEEPPDIALGTAGIGVMASSNAGQSVYEGVHYRSLQALCYRVLCSLLPDLVGYRSIYTDSQFGNELPVSAKELIASCIRHRVGKVVFAEKKYSFSESEQMRFLMSSKVAICPAIASVDRQKDQIRVYFKRYRTPVLLSGLEKWVLENVHRYADVRQLHVAGNGEDRLFSVLRRLEEKRLITIYL
;
A
#
# COMPACT_ATOMS: atom_id res chain seq x y z
N MET A 1 -8.91 -2.74 7.76
CA MET A 1 -9.98 -2.55 6.76
C MET A 1 -11.18 -3.38 7.18
N GLU A 2 -12.02 -2.85 8.06
CA GLU A 2 -13.37 -3.40 8.26
C GLU A 2 -14.28 -2.64 7.30
N PHE A 3 -14.65 -3.28 6.19
CA PHE A 3 -15.70 -2.82 5.30
C PHE A 3 -16.75 -3.92 5.24
N ALA A 4 -17.90 -3.68 5.87
CA ALA A 4 -19.06 -4.53 5.72
C ALA A 4 -20.32 -3.66 5.70
N LYS A 5 -21.07 -3.83 4.61
CA LYS A 5 -22.42 -3.32 4.31
C LYS A 5 -22.50 -1.93 3.67
N GLU A 6 -21.96 -1.82 2.47
CA GLU A 6 -22.74 -1.22 1.39
C GLU A 6 -23.15 -2.36 0.46
N ILE A 7 -24.33 -2.24 -0.16
CA ILE A 7 -24.80 -3.17 -1.21
C ILE A 7 -23.62 -3.37 -2.17
N GLU A 8 -23.13 -4.60 -2.34
CA GLU A 8 -21.98 -4.93 -3.20
C GLU A 8 -22.33 -4.58 -4.66
N ARG A 9 -22.22 -3.31 -5.01
CA ARG A 9 -22.06 -2.89 -6.39
C ARG A 9 -20.76 -3.50 -6.85
N VAL A 10 -20.81 -4.27 -7.94
CA VAL A 10 -19.62 -4.82 -8.58
C VAL A 10 -18.76 -3.62 -8.98
N LEU A 11 -17.66 -3.43 -8.26
CA LEU A 11 -16.73 -2.35 -8.54
C LEU A 11 -16.00 -2.66 -9.86
N PRO A 12 -15.83 -1.66 -10.76
CA PRO A 12 -15.18 -1.90 -12.05
C PRO A 12 -13.74 -2.35 -11.85
N ASN A 13 -13.27 -3.23 -12.74
CA ASN A 13 -11.86 -3.60 -12.81
C ASN A 13 -11.14 -2.65 -13.78
N ILE A 14 -10.04 -2.04 -13.31
CA ILE A 14 -9.26 -1.10 -14.10
C ILE A 14 -8.06 -1.86 -14.66
N THR A 15 -8.05 -2.10 -15.97
CA THR A 15 -6.86 -2.63 -16.65
C THR A 15 -5.84 -1.51 -16.81
N ARG A 16 -4.64 -1.71 -16.26
CA ARG A 16 -3.60 -0.67 -16.17
C ARG A 16 -2.44 -0.95 -17.10
N SER A 17 -1.68 0.07 -17.45
CA SER A 17 -0.49 -0.04 -18.32
C SER A 17 0.54 1.07 -18.04
N ASP A 18 1.72 0.93 -18.64
CA ASP A 18 2.76 1.97 -18.66
C ASP A 18 2.51 3.04 -19.75
N GLU A 19 1.34 3.06 -20.39
CA GLU A 19 1.05 4.06 -21.41
C GLU A 19 1.03 5.49 -20.83
N PRO A 20 1.50 6.50 -21.60
CA PRO A 20 1.38 7.89 -21.20
C PRO A 20 -0.06 8.28 -20.89
N VAL A 21 -0.26 9.12 -19.87
CA VAL A 21 -1.58 9.66 -19.53
C VAL A 21 -2.04 10.56 -20.67
N ARG A 22 -3.21 10.25 -21.25
CA ARG A 22 -3.83 11.04 -22.33
C ARG A 22 -5.03 11.79 -21.78
N ILE A 23 -5.02 13.11 -21.88
CA ILE A 23 -6.08 13.98 -21.33
C ILE A 23 -6.43 15.09 -22.32
N SER A 24 -7.70 15.45 -22.37
CA SER A 24 -8.20 16.60 -23.14
C SER A 24 -7.88 17.91 -22.43
N GLY A 25 -7.30 18.88 -23.13
CA GLY A 25 -6.98 20.21 -22.59
C GLY A 25 -8.02 21.25 -23.00
N PHE A 26 -8.55 21.99 -22.03
CA PHE A 26 -9.52 23.07 -22.21
C PHE A 26 -8.95 24.39 -21.70
N HIS A 27 -9.14 25.46 -22.47
CA HIS A 27 -8.71 26.79 -22.05
C HIS A 27 -9.84 27.48 -21.29
N PHE A 28 -9.56 27.94 -20.07
CA PHE A 28 -10.54 28.67 -19.27
C PHE A 28 -10.58 30.16 -19.62
N GLU A 29 -11.71 30.62 -20.17
CA GLU A 29 -12.01 32.03 -20.40
C GLU A 29 -13.18 32.50 -19.52
N SER A 30 -14.26 31.71 -19.51
CA SER A 30 -15.46 31.89 -18.70
C SER A 30 -16.19 30.56 -18.55
N TRP A 31 -17.13 30.47 -17.60
CA TRP A 31 -17.94 29.26 -17.42
C TRP A 31 -18.82 28.95 -18.64
N ASP A 32 -19.46 29.96 -19.23
CA ASP A 32 -20.28 29.80 -20.44
C ASP A 32 -19.46 29.27 -21.61
N ARG A 33 -18.23 29.77 -21.76
CA ARG A 33 -17.32 29.29 -22.82
C ARG A 33 -16.87 27.87 -22.56
N LEU A 34 -16.54 27.51 -21.32
CA LEU A 34 -16.20 26.15 -20.95
C LEU A 34 -17.36 25.19 -21.20
N GLN A 35 -18.58 25.58 -20.82
CA GLN A 35 -19.80 24.83 -21.08
C GLN A 35 -20.00 24.53 -22.58
N GLN A 36 -19.77 25.53 -23.44
CA GLN A 36 -19.78 25.36 -24.89
C GLN A 36 -18.67 24.42 -25.38
N GLN A 37 -17.45 24.54 -24.87
CA GLN A 37 -16.32 23.68 -25.27
C GLN A 37 -16.56 22.21 -24.94
N LEU A 38 -17.22 21.93 -23.81
CA LEU A 38 -17.51 20.58 -23.31
C LEU A 38 -18.78 19.97 -23.92
N GLY A 39 -19.65 20.80 -24.51
CA GLY A 39 -20.92 20.36 -25.08
C GLY A 39 -21.92 19.86 -24.03
N VAL A 40 -21.95 20.47 -22.84
CA VAL A 40 -22.88 20.11 -21.75
C VAL A 40 -23.87 21.25 -21.48
N ASP A 41 -25.06 20.92 -20.97
CA ASP A 41 -26.09 21.92 -20.65
C ASP A 41 -25.82 22.64 -19.32
N ARG A 42 -25.23 21.92 -18.36
CA ARG A 42 -24.97 22.40 -16.99
C ARG A 42 -23.69 21.81 -16.43
N LEU A 43 -22.73 22.67 -16.10
CA LEU A 43 -21.45 22.26 -15.52
C LEU A 43 -21.61 21.61 -14.15
N ASP A 44 -22.58 22.04 -13.34
CA ASP A 44 -22.76 21.59 -11.95
C ASP A 44 -23.41 20.21 -11.82
N GLU A 45 -24.07 19.73 -12.88
CA GLU A 45 -24.74 18.43 -12.93
C GLU A 45 -23.94 17.41 -13.76
N SER A 46 -23.32 17.85 -14.87
CA SER A 46 -22.63 16.94 -15.80
C SER A 46 -21.13 16.84 -15.58
N CYS A 47 -20.53 17.64 -14.70
CA CYS A 47 -19.09 17.67 -14.49
C CYS A 47 -18.70 17.57 -13.01
N LEU A 48 -17.57 16.91 -12.74
CA LEU A 48 -16.87 16.96 -11.48
C LEU A 48 -15.61 17.82 -11.62
N PHE A 49 -15.26 18.57 -10.59
CA PHE A 49 -14.09 19.44 -10.60
C PHE A 49 -13.09 19.11 -9.49
N SER A 50 -11.81 19.35 -9.72
CA SER A 50 -10.83 19.47 -8.64
C SER A 50 -9.90 20.63 -8.91
N ASP A 51 -9.54 21.39 -7.87
CA ASP A 51 -8.74 22.61 -8.00
C ASP A 51 -7.38 22.50 -7.31
N LEU A 52 -6.33 22.39 -8.11
CA LEU A 52 -4.94 22.41 -7.66
C LEU A 52 -4.20 23.70 -8.02
N SER A 53 -4.89 24.75 -8.49
CA SER A 53 -4.27 26.00 -8.96
C SER A 53 -3.26 26.61 -7.98
N MET A 54 -3.52 26.49 -6.66
CA MET A 54 -2.65 26.95 -5.57
C MET A 54 -1.87 25.81 -4.87
N GLY A 55 -1.76 24.66 -5.53
CA GLY A 55 -1.17 23.43 -5.01
C GLY A 55 -2.06 22.68 -4.01
N ALA A 56 -1.72 21.43 -3.75
CA ALA A 56 -2.36 20.62 -2.71
C ALA A 56 -1.78 20.95 -1.33
N TRP A 57 -2.64 20.97 -0.32
CA TRP A 57 -2.28 21.17 1.10
C TRP A 57 -2.83 20.04 2.01
N LYS A 58 -3.22 18.92 1.41
CA LYS A 58 -3.78 17.71 2.01
C LYS A 58 -3.42 16.54 1.11
N GLY A 59 -3.09 15.39 1.69
CA GLY A 59 -2.85 14.17 0.92
C GLY A 59 -4.12 13.74 0.18
N HIS A 60 -3.97 13.21 -1.04
CA HIS A 60 -5.08 12.79 -1.90
C HIS A 60 -6.11 13.91 -2.12
N TRP A 61 -5.65 15.13 -2.40
CA TRP A 61 -6.50 16.31 -2.56
C TRP A 61 -7.61 16.10 -3.60
N ILE A 62 -7.24 15.63 -4.79
CA ILE A 62 -8.19 15.39 -5.89
C ILE A 62 -9.24 14.37 -5.44
N LEU A 63 -8.81 13.31 -4.77
CA LEU A 63 -9.70 12.29 -4.25
C LEU A 63 -10.77 12.88 -3.35
N HIS A 64 -10.37 13.72 -2.39
CA HIS A 64 -11.29 14.33 -1.44
C HIS A 64 -12.33 15.21 -2.13
N GLU A 65 -11.90 16.03 -3.10
CA GLU A 65 -12.80 16.93 -3.83
C GLU A 65 -13.80 16.18 -4.71
N LEU A 66 -13.36 15.12 -5.41
CA LEU A 66 -14.25 14.29 -6.23
C LEU A 66 -15.24 13.50 -5.36
N CYS A 67 -14.76 12.87 -4.28
CA CYS A 67 -15.62 12.12 -3.36
C CYS A 67 -16.70 13.00 -2.73
N LEU A 68 -16.36 14.25 -2.36
CA LEU A 68 -17.32 15.17 -1.75
C LEU A 68 -18.44 15.57 -2.73
N GLN A 69 -18.14 15.85 -3.99
CA GLN A 69 -19.15 16.11 -5.04
C GLN A 69 -20.03 14.88 -5.33
N LEU A 70 -19.43 13.69 -5.28
CA LEU A 70 -20.14 12.43 -5.47
C LEU A 70 -20.96 12.03 -4.23
N GLY A 71 -20.73 12.64 -3.07
CA GLY A 71 -21.42 12.31 -1.82
C GLY A 71 -20.97 10.97 -1.23
N ILE A 72 -19.71 10.58 -1.47
CA ILE A 72 -19.11 9.37 -0.92
C ILE A 72 -17.97 9.70 0.04
N ASP A 73 -17.75 8.86 1.04
CA ASP A 73 -16.69 9.07 2.02
C ASP A 73 -15.30 8.81 1.40
N ALA A 74 -14.43 9.81 1.52
CA ALA A 74 -13.03 9.70 1.17
C ALA A 74 -12.22 8.99 2.27
N TYR A 75 -11.18 8.27 1.87
CA TYR A 75 -10.22 7.67 2.80
C TYR A 75 -9.37 8.77 3.46
N SER A 76 -8.98 8.60 4.72
CA SER A 76 -8.27 9.66 5.48
C SER A 76 -6.91 9.27 6.05
N TYR A 77 -6.55 7.98 6.11
CA TYR A 77 -5.29 7.56 6.74
C TYR A 77 -4.58 6.44 5.98
N VAL A 78 -3.33 6.71 5.67
CA VAL A 78 -2.37 5.91 4.89
C VAL A 78 -1.21 5.46 5.78
N GLN A 79 -0.77 6.34 6.67
CA GLN A 79 0.39 6.15 7.55
C GLN A 79 0.07 6.54 9.01
N PRO A 80 0.82 6.05 10.00
CA PRO A 80 0.75 6.58 11.36
C PRO A 80 1.26 8.03 11.42
N LEU A 81 0.78 8.79 12.41
CA LEU A 81 1.32 10.12 12.75
C LEU A 81 2.79 10.01 13.20
N ILE A 82 3.66 10.88 12.67
CA ILE A 82 5.11 10.86 12.86
C ILE A 82 5.62 12.20 13.42
N GLY A 83 6.58 12.15 14.35
CA GLY A 83 7.22 13.36 14.93
C GLY A 83 6.38 14.12 15.95
N MET A 84 5.31 13.51 16.46
CA MET A 84 4.70 13.96 17.72
C MET A 84 5.56 13.49 18.88
N GLU A 85 5.59 14.23 20.00
CA GLU A 85 6.24 13.91 21.29
C GLU A 85 5.77 12.57 21.84
N LYS A 86 6.15 11.49 21.16
CA LYS A 86 5.91 10.11 21.51
C LYS A 86 7.28 9.58 21.85
N GLU A 87 7.50 9.30 23.12
CA GLU A 87 8.74 8.71 23.60
C GLU A 87 8.55 7.20 23.81
N GLY A 88 9.66 6.45 23.71
CA GLY A 88 9.69 5.03 24.06
C GLY A 88 8.69 4.14 23.32
N GLU A 89 7.79 3.52 24.09
CA GLU A 89 6.85 2.49 23.61
C GLU A 89 5.87 2.97 22.55
N GLU A 90 5.41 4.22 22.64
CA GLU A 90 4.52 4.81 21.65
C GLU A 90 5.23 5.03 20.31
N TYR A 91 6.49 5.46 20.36
CA TYR A 91 7.32 5.62 19.16
C TYR A 91 7.68 4.28 18.53
N ALA A 92 8.06 3.29 19.33
CA ALA A 92 8.28 1.92 18.84
C ALA A 92 7.03 1.35 18.13
N SER A 93 5.83 1.68 18.63
CA SER A 93 4.57 1.31 18.00
C SER A 93 4.28 2.05 16.69
N VAL A 94 4.82 3.27 16.50
CA VAL A 94 4.83 3.96 15.21
C VAL A 94 5.77 3.25 14.23
N ILE A 95 6.99 2.91 14.66
CA ILE A 95 7.97 2.17 13.84
C ILE A 95 7.37 0.85 13.33
N ASN A 96 6.69 0.09 14.20
CA ASN A 96 6.00 -1.15 13.82
C ASN A 96 4.99 -0.97 12.70
N ARG A 97 4.16 0.08 12.79
CA ARG A 97 3.17 0.38 11.75
C ARG A 97 3.83 0.80 10.44
N LEU A 98 4.93 1.56 10.50
CA LEU A 98 5.69 1.91 9.30
C LEU A 98 6.30 0.67 8.62
N ILE A 99 6.86 -0.27 9.39
CA ILE A 99 7.36 -1.55 8.86
C ILE A 99 6.25 -2.36 8.20
N ASP A 100 5.08 -2.43 8.84
CA ASP A 100 3.93 -3.13 8.30
C ASP A 100 3.44 -2.48 7.01
N ASN A 101 3.28 -1.15 6.99
CA ASN A 101 2.88 -0.41 5.81
C ASN A 101 3.87 -0.56 4.65
N GLU A 102 5.17 -0.51 4.92
CA GLU A 102 6.22 -0.81 3.94
C GLU A 102 6.08 -2.23 3.36
N SER A 103 5.76 -3.21 4.21
CA SER A 103 5.60 -4.61 3.78
C SER A 103 4.30 -4.83 3.00
N ILE A 104 3.22 -4.12 3.33
CA ILE A 104 1.96 -4.18 2.57
C ILE A 104 2.20 -3.67 1.16
N GLY A 105 2.94 -2.57 1.00
CA GLY A 105 3.20 -1.99 -0.31
C GLY A 105 3.01 -0.48 -0.36
N ASP A 106 2.99 0.07 -1.58
CA ASP A 106 2.65 1.48 -1.79
C ASP A 106 1.19 1.75 -1.41
N GLN A 107 0.99 2.25 -0.19
CA GLN A 107 -0.33 2.58 0.34
C GLN A 107 -1.02 3.72 -0.43
N ASN A 108 -0.26 4.66 -1.02
CA ASN A 108 -0.85 5.72 -1.83
C ASN A 108 -1.47 5.13 -3.09
N PHE A 109 -0.78 4.18 -3.74
CA PHE A 109 -1.34 3.47 -4.88
C PHE A 109 -2.59 2.68 -4.50
N LEU A 110 -2.55 1.88 -3.43
CA LEU A 110 -3.68 1.04 -3.02
C LEU A 110 -4.93 1.87 -2.71
N ILE A 111 -4.79 2.99 -2.01
CA ILE A 111 -5.91 3.89 -1.70
C ILE A 111 -6.43 4.58 -2.96
N ALA A 112 -5.55 5.10 -3.82
CA ALA A 112 -5.95 5.70 -5.08
C ALA A 112 -6.70 4.70 -5.96
N TYR A 113 -6.24 3.45 -6.03
CA TYR A 113 -6.84 2.37 -6.80
C TYR A 113 -8.24 1.99 -6.29
N GLU A 114 -8.39 1.67 -5.01
CA GLU A 114 -9.70 1.32 -4.45
C GLU A 114 -10.70 2.49 -4.52
N SER A 115 -10.22 3.71 -4.32
CA SER A 115 -11.07 4.88 -4.41
C SER A 115 -11.45 5.21 -5.85
N CYS A 116 -10.54 5.02 -6.82
CA CYS A 116 -10.83 5.18 -8.24
C CYS A 116 -11.98 4.26 -8.66
N LYS A 117 -11.97 3.00 -8.24
CA LYS A 117 -13.07 2.06 -8.53
C LYS A 117 -14.42 2.55 -8.00
N ARG A 118 -14.45 3.09 -6.77
CA ARG A 118 -15.66 3.70 -6.17
C ARG A 118 -16.11 4.94 -6.94
N ILE A 119 -15.18 5.82 -7.30
CA ILE A 119 -15.45 7.02 -8.10
C ILE A 119 -16.03 6.65 -9.46
N LEU A 120 -15.45 5.67 -10.17
CA LEU A 120 -15.95 5.20 -11.47
C LEU A 120 -17.37 4.63 -11.39
N ALA A 121 -17.66 3.85 -10.34
CA ALA A 121 -19.00 3.31 -10.13
C ALA A 121 -20.04 4.44 -9.93
N GLU A 122 -19.69 5.49 -9.19
CA GLU A 122 -20.58 6.64 -9.00
C GLU A 122 -20.67 7.56 -10.21
N ILE A 123 -19.57 7.75 -10.97
CA ILE A 123 -19.58 8.46 -12.26
C ILE A 123 -20.57 7.82 -13.21
N GLN A 124 -20.55 6.49 -13.32
CA GLN A 124 -21.49 5.76 -14.17
C GLN A 124 -22.93 5.87 -13.64
N ALA A 125 -23.13 5.73 -12.32
CA ALA A 125 -24.46 5.79 -11.72
C ALA A 125 -25.13 7.17 -11.84
N LYS A 126 -24.34 8.25 -11.88
CA LYS A 126 -24.82 9.63 -12.00
C LYS A 126 -24.70 10.21 -13.41
N GLU A 127 -24.28 9.40 -14.37
CA GLU A 127 -24.11 9.80 -15.78
C GLU A 127 -23.23 11.06 -15.95
N ILE A 128 -22.17 11.17 -15.14
CA ILE A 128 -21.21 12.28 -15.24
C ILE A 128 -20.53 12.22 -16.61
N ALA A 129 -20.44 13.36 -17.29
CA ALA A 129 -19.83 13.46 -18.62
C ALA A 129 -18.34 13.81 -18.54
N TRP A 130 -17.93 14.62 -17.55
CA TRP A 130 -16.56 15.11 -17.45
C TRP A 130 -16.03 15.11 -16.02
N VAL A 131 -14.77 14.74 -15.87
CA VAL A 131 -13.95 15.06 -14.69
C VAL A 131 -12.90 16.07 -15.11
N LEU A 132 -12.91 17.26 -14.49
CA LEU A 132 -12.09 18.39 -14.87
C LEU A 132 -11.14 18.78 -13.75
N ILE A 133 -9.85 18.81 -14.06
CA ILE A 133 -8.81 19.16 -13.08
C ILE A 133 -8.23 20.52 -13.45
N VAL A 134 -8.25 21.45 -12.51
CA VAL A 134 -7.49 22.70 -12.61
C VAL A 134 -6.05 22.39 -12.18
N PRO A 135 -5.07 22.45 -13.11
CA PRO A 135 -3.69 22.11 -12.80
C PRO A 135 -3.04 23.17 -11.89
N PRO A 136 -1.96 22.81 -11.17
CA PRO A 136 -1.14 23.76 -10.42
C PRO A 136 -0.58 24.89 -11.27
N ALA A 137 -0.59 26.11 -10.73
CA ALA A 137 0.11 27.24 -11.32
C ALA A 137 1.63 27.18 -11.07
N LEU A 138 2.40 27.94 -11.85
CA LEU A 138 3.85 28.06 -11.70
C LEU A 138 4.26 28.41 -10.27
N GLY A 139 5.11 27.54 -9.69
CA GLY A 139 5.57 27.64 -8.29
C GLY A 139 4.85 26.66 -7.34
N HIS A 140 3.80 26.00 -7.81
CA HIS A 140 3.17 24.88 -7.12
C HIS A 140 3.52 23.56 -7.82
N SER A 141 3.36 22.44 -7.10
CA SER A 141 3.75 21.11 -7.57
C SER A 141 2.54 20.19 -7.62
N TRP A 142 2.57 19.23 -8.55
CA TRP A 142 1.79 18.02 -8.43
C TRP A 142 2.33 17.17 -7.29
N GLU A 143 1.44 16.58 -6.51
CA GLU A 143 1.82 15.60 -5.49
C GLU A 143 1.65 14.18 -6.06
N PRO A 144 2.57 13.24 -5.80
CA PRO A 144 2.58 11.93 -6.44
C PRO A 144 1.27 11.16 -6.32
N GLU A 145 0.60 11.23 -5.18
CA GLU A 145 -0.66 10.51 -4.96
C GLU A 145 -1.82 11.03 -5.81
N ASN A 146 -1.81 12.33 -6.15
CA ASN A 146 -2.79 12.90 -7.06
C ASN A 146 -2.51 12.48 -8.52
N GLU A 147 -1.23 12.39 -8.91
CA GLU A 147 -0.85 11.89 -10.23
C GLU A 147 -1.22 10.42 -10.43
N ILE A 148 -1.02 9.59 -9.40
CA ILE A 148 -1.43 8.17 -9.41
C ILE A 148 -2.93 8.06 -9.64
N LEU A 149 -3.75 8.80 -8.89
CA LEU A 149 -5.21 8.79 -9.06
C LEU A 149 -5.63 9.20 -10.48
N LEU A 150 -5.02 10.24 -11.04
CA LEU A 150 -5.37 10.71 -12.39
C LEU A 150 -4.97 9.73 -13.49
N ARG A 151 -3.84 9.02 -13.33
CA ARG A 151 -3.48 7.93 -14.22
C ARG A 151 -4.51 6.80 -14.17
N LEU A 152 -4.92 6.41 -12.97
CA LEU A 152 -5.95 5.38 -12.75
C LEU A 152 -7.31 5.80 -13.32
N LEU A 153 -7.72 7.07 -13.16
CA LEU A 153 -8.94 7.60 -13.75
C LEU A 153 -8.87 7.62 -15.28
N SER A 154 -7.75 8.07 -15.86
CA SER A 154 -7.55 8.07 -17.32
C SER A 154 -7.71 6.66 -17.92
N GLN A 155 -7.17 5.64 -17.24
CA GLN A 155 -7.29 4.24 -17.66
C GLN A 155 -8.70 3.68 -17.39
N GLY A 156 -9.29 3.96 -16.21
CA GLY A 156 -10.59 3.42 -15.82
C GLY A 156 -11.78 4.06 -16.53
N LEU A 157 -11.63 5.28 -17.04
CA LEU A 157 -12.65 5.96 -17.87
C LEU A 157 -12.64 5.47 -19.33
N HIS A 158 -11.62 4.71 -19.74
CA HIS A 158 -11.54 4.19 -21.10
C HIS A 158 -12.75 3.28 -21.39
N GLY A 159 -13.49 3.59 -22.47
CA GLY A 159 -14.71 2.86 -22.84
C GLY A 159 -15.97 3.27 -22.07
N THR A 160 -15.88 4.25 -21.17
CA THR A 160 -17.05 4.88 -20.53
C THR A 160 -17.52 6.12 -21.33
N SER A 161 -18.69 6.66 -21.00
CA SER A 161 -19.19 7.93 -21.55
C SER A 161 -18.50 9.16 -20.94
N CYS A 162 -17.82 9.01 -19.81
CA CYS A 162 -17.17 10.09 -19.09
C CYS A 162 -15.73 10.30 -19.59
N GLN A 163 -15.28 11.55 -19.67
CA GLN A 163 -13.92 11.90 -20.09
C GLN A 163 -13.17 12.69 -19.01
N LEU A 164 -11.85 12.56 -19.02
CA LEU A 164 -10.94 13.34 -18.16
C LEU A 164 -10.42 14.55 -18.93
N GLY A 165 -10.44 15.73 -18.30
CA GLY A 165 -9.97 16.98 -18.89
C GLY A 165 -9.11 17.81 -17.94
N LEU A 166 -8.17 18.57 -18.49
CA LEU A 166 -7.43 19.62 -17.78
C LEU A 166 -7.98 20.99 -18.16
N LEU A 167 -8.31 21.79 -17.15
CA LEU A 167 -8.72 23.17 -17.32
C LEU A 167 -7.50 24.10 -17.25
N THR A 168 -6.79 24.23 -18.36
CA THR A 168 -5.52 24.96 -18.47
C THR A 168 -5.72 26.48 -18.55
N PHE A 169 -4.77 27.21 -17.98
CA PHE A 169 -4.68 28.67 -17.98
C PHE A 169 -3.21 29.09 -18.11
N ALA A 170 -2.94 30.38 -18.32
CA ALA A 170 -1.58 30.88 -18.45
C ALA A 170 -0.75 30.58 -17.19
N GLY A 171 0.38 29.88 -17.35
CA GLY A 171 1.24 29.47 -16.23
C GLY A 171 0.84 28.16 -15.53
N ALA A 172 -0.15 27.44 -16.05
CA ALA A 172 -0.46 26.07 -15.62
C ALA A 172 0.73 25.11 -15.87
N VAL A 173 1.01 24.23 -14.91
CA VAL A 173 2.05 23.22 -14.99
C VAL A 173 1.43 21.86 -15.27
N VAL A 174 1.90 21.20 -16.34
CA VAL A 174 1.48 19.84 -16.70
C VAL A 174 2.68 18.89 -16.52
N PRO A 175 2.49 17.68 -15.98
CA PRO A 175 3.56 16.69 -15.89
C PRO A 175 4.12 16.34 -17.28
N GLY A 176 5.44 16.20 -17.38
CA GLY A 176 6.12 16.08 -18.68
C GLY A 176 5.87 14.77 -19.44
N ASP A 177 5.39 13.72 -18.76
CA ASP A 177 5.01 12.43 -19.37
C ASP A 177 3.54 12.37 -19.80
N TRP A 178 2.78 13.46 -19.65
CA TRP A 178 1.38 13.53 -20.04
C TRP A 178 1.21 14.06 -21.46
N GLN A 179 0.27 13.48 -22.19
CA GLN A 179 -0.11 13.91 -23.53
C GLN A 179 -1.44 14.67 -23.44
N VAL A 180 -1.35 16.00 -23.46
CA VAL A 180 -2.53 16.87 -23.42
C VAL A 180 -2.90 17.32 -24.83
N SER A 181 -4.11 16.95 -25.27
CA SER A 181 -4.63 17.34 -26.58
C SER A 181 -5.59 18.52 -26.44
N HIS A 182 -5.24 19.67 -26.99
CA HIS A 182 -6.09 20.86 -26.97
C HIS A 182 -6.98 20.88 -28.20
N ALA A 183 -8.30 20.83 -28.01
CA ALA A 183 -9.27 20.92 -29.09
C ALA A 183 -9.41 22.34 -29.66
N TYR A 184 -8.97 23.35 -28.90
CA TYR A 184 -9.03 24.77 -29.25
C TYR A 184 -7.63 25.40 -29.11
N PRO A 185 -7.23 26.32 -30.00
CA PRO A 185 -5.96 27.02 -29.87
C PRO A 185 -5.90 27.77 -28.53
N LEU A 186 -4.73 27.75 -27.88
CA LEU A 186 -4.49 28.54 -26.67
C LEU A 186 -4.70 30.01 -27.01
N GLY A 187 -5.70 30.64 -26.41
CA GLY A 187 -5.87 32.09 -26.52
C GLY A 187 -4.75 32.80 -25.75
N ASP A 188 -4.34 33.99 -26.22
CA ASP A 188 -3.37 34.86 -25.54
C ASP A 188 -3.91 35.48 -24.24
N TYR A 189 -5.03 34.97 -23.70
CA TYR A 189 -5.68 35.54 -22.54
C TYR A 189 -4.89 35.24 -21.26
N LEU A 190 -4.21 36.27 -20.77
CA LEU A 190 -3.65 36.32 -19.43
C LEU A 190 -4.77 36.71 -18.46
N PRO A 191 -5.16 35.84 -17.51
CA PRO A 191 -6.07 36.25 -16.47
C PRO A 191 -5.47 37.43 -15.68
N SER A 192 -6.28 38.43 -15.37
CA SER A 192 -5.92 39.46 -14.39
C SER A 192 -5.47 38.79 -13.09
N ALA A 193 -4.44 39.30 -12.41
CA ALA A 193 -4.03 38.79 -11.11
C ALA A 193 -5.17 39.00 -10.09
N GLY A 194 -5.96 37.94 -9.85
CA GLY A 194 -6.95 37.94 -8.78
C GLY A 194 -6.27 37.99 -7.40
N SER A 195 -7.06 38.07 -6.33
CA SER A 195 -6.55 38.21 -4.96
C SER A 195 -7.11 37.17 -3.98
N PHE A 196 -7.89 36.20 -4.44
CA PHE A 196 -8.54 35.24 -3.56
C PHE A 196 -7.60 34.08 -3.19
N PRO A 197 -7.22 33.92 -1.90
CA PRO A 197 -6.03 33.16 -1.50
C PRO A 197 -6.26 31.72 -1.03
N VAL A 198 -7.51 31.24 -1.00
CA VAL A 198 -7.86 29.97 -0.35
C VAL A 198 -7.81 28.80 -1.33
N ALA A 199 -6.80 27.94 -1.28
CA ALA A 199 -6.63 26.81 -2.21
C ALA A 199 -7.85 25.86 -2.30
N GLY A 200 -8.04 25.24 -3.47
CA GLY A 200 -9.05 24.21 -3.72
C GLY A 200 -10.49 24.70 -3.77
N LEU A 201 -11.43 23.75 -3.79
CA LEU A 201 -12.86 24.01 -3.71
C LEU A 201 -13.24 24.52 -2.31
N LEU A 202 -14.11 25.52 -2.26
CA LEU A 202 -14.66 25.98 -0.98
C LEU A 202 -15.79 25.04 -0.54
N ASP A 203 -15.63 24.45 0.64
CA ASP A 203 -16.65 23.63 1.27
C ASP A 203 -17.82 24.48 1.81
N ALA A 204 -18.97 23.83 2.02
CA ALA A 204 -20.18 24.49 2.52
C ALA A 204 -20.00 25.11 3.92
N GLY A 205 -19.03 24.65 4.72
CA GLY A 205 -18.72 25.20 6.04
C GLY A 205 -17.96 26.54 5.99
N LEU A 206 -17.15 26.74 4.94
CA LEU A 206 -16.39 27.97 4.70
C LEU A 206 -17.25 29.08 4.07
N LEU A 207 -18.28 28.72 3.30
CA LEU A 207 -19.06 29.71 2.55
C LEU A 207 -19.64 30.84 3.40
N PRO A 208 -20.31 30.59 4.55
CA PRO A 208 -20.87 31.67 5.36
C PRO A 208 -19.81 32.61 5.95
N ARG A 209 -18.58 32.12 6.13
CA ARG A 209 -17.47 32.88 6.72
C ARG A 209 -16.76 33.77 5.71
N LEU A 210 -16.81 33.39 4.43
CA LEU A 210 -16.12 34.07 3.33
C LEU A 210 -17.08 34.82 2.40
N GLN A 211 -18.39 34.86 2.69
CA GLN A 211 -19.44 35.31 1.79
C GLN A 211 -19.14 36.66 1.10
N ASP A 212 -18.67 37.67 1.86
CA ASP A 212 -18.40 39.02 1.34
C ASP A 212 -17.10 39.13 0.52
N ARG A 213 -16.31 38.06 0.47
CA ARG A 213 -15.02 37.98 -0.24
C ARG A 213 -15.03 36.98 -1.38
N ILE A 214 -16.07 36.16 -1.52
CA ILE A 214 -16.19 35.20 -2.61
C ILE A 214 -16.40 35.96 -3.93
N PRO A 215 -15.56 35.73 -4.96
CA PRO A 215 -15.75 36.33 -6.27
C PRO A 215 -17.14 36.00 -6.85
N ALA A 216 -17.83 37.01 -7.39
CA ALA A 216 -19.16 36.83 -8.01
C ALA A 216 -19.14 35.88 -9.21
N SER A 217 -17.98 35.67 -9.83
CA SER A 217 -17.73 34.74 -10.91
C SER A 217 -17.48 33.30 -10.44
N SER A 218 -17.74 32.94 -9.19
CA SER A 218 -17.57 31.57 -8.68
C SER A 218 -18.67 30.64 -9.18
N LEU A 219 -18.32 29.40 -9.53
CA LEU A 219 -19.27 28.37 -9.94
C LEU A 219 -19.70 27.53 -8.74
N ARG A 220 -21.02 27.35 -8.55
CA ARG A 220 -21.55 26.41 -7.57
C ARG A 220 -21.60 25.00 -8.16
N LEU A 221 -21.10 24.03 -7.41
CA LEU A 221 -21.01 22.63 -7.79
C LEU A 221 -22.00 21.77 -7.02
N ALA A 222 -22.12 20.50 -7.45
CA ALA A 222 -22.77 19.46 -6.67
C ALA A 222 -22.22 19.39 -5.23
N GLY A 223 -23.08 19.02 -4.27
CA GLY A 223 -22.71 18.99 -2.85
C GLY A 223 -22.58 20.35 -2.17
N GLY A 224 -22.90 21.45 -2.88
CA GLY A 224 -22.90 22.81 -2.33
C GLY A 224 -21.52 23.46 -2.24
N GLN A 225 -20.50 22.87 -2.89
CA GLN A 225 -19.17 23.45 -2.98
C GLN A 225 -19.13 24.62 -3.98
N LEU A 226 -18.12 25.49 -3.86
CA LEU A 226 -17.83 26.52 -4.86
C LEU A 226 -16.44 26.32 -5.47
N LEU A 227 -16.38 26.39 -6.80
CA LEU A 227 -15.14 26.53 -7.55
C LEU A 227 -14.88 28.02 -7.84
N ILE A 228 -13.73 28.48 -7.38
CA ILE A 228 -13.25 29.83 -7.69
C ILE A 228 -12.54 29.78 -9.05
N PRO A 229 -12.86 30.66 -10.00
CA PRO A 229 -12.20 30.65 -11.31
C PRO A 229 -10.69 30.90 -11.15
N PRO A 230 -9.82 30.22 -11.93
CA PRO A 230 -8.37 30.44 -11.86
C PRO A 230 -7.97 31.91 -12.01
N SER A 231 -8.74 32.69 -12.79
CA SER A 231 -8.53 34.13 -12.98
C SER A 231 -8.76 34.99 -11.74
N ALA A 232 -9.47 34.49 -10.73
CA ALA A 232 -9.66 35.19 -9.46
C ALA A 232 -8.63 34.79 -8.38
N ARG A 233 -7.74 33.84 -8.68
CA ARG A 233 -6.63 33.42 -7.83
C ARG A 233 -5.42 34.33 -8.03
N GLY A 234 -4.64 34.57 -6.98
CA GLY A 234 -3.35 35.24 -7.12
C GLY A 234 -2.51 35.30 -5.85
N LYS A 235 -1.28 35.80 -6.00
CA LYS A 235 -0.26 35.86 -4.94
C LYS A 235 -0.41 37.08 -4.03
N GLU A 236 -1.04 38.15 -4.50
CA GLU A 236 -1.28 39.36 -3.72
C GLU A 236 -2.63 39.21 -3.00
N TRP A 237 -2.56 38.70 -1.78
CA TRP A 237 -3.73 38.40 -0.97
C TRP A 237 -4.30 39.68 -0.39
N THR A 238 -5.59 39.90 -0.63
CA THR A 238 -6.32 40.96 0.06
C THR A 238 -6.59 40.51 1.50
N ASP A 239 -5.96 41.16 2.48
CA ASP A 239 -6.18 40.91 3.91
C ASP A 239 -5.90 39.46 4.40
N PRO A 240 -4.62 39.02 4.43
CA PRO A 240 -4.25 37.69 4.92
C PRO A 240 -4.73 37.38 6.34
N ALA A 241 -4.82 38.40 7.20
CA ALA A 241 -5.22 38.25 8.60
C ALA A 241 -6.69 37.86 8.74
N PHE A 242 -7.58 38.44 7.91
CA PHE A 242 -8.98 38.04 7.84
C PHE A 242 -9.12 36.54 7.52
N PHE A 243 -8.47 36.07 6.45
CA PHE A 243 -8.56 34.67 6.03
C PHE A 243 -7.97 33.72 7.08
N ALA A 244 -6.83 34.06 7.68
CA ALA A 244 -6.23 33.25 8.75
C ALA A 244 -7.18 33.08 9.94
N ASN A 245 -7.86 34.16 10.36
CA ASN A 245 -8.83 34.13 11.46
C ASN A 245 -10.09 33.33 11.09
N ALA A 246 -10.64 33.53 9.89
CA ALA A 246 -11.81 32.81 9.41
C ALA A 246 -11.58 31.29 9.39
N LEU A 247 -10.37 30.87 9.01
CA LEU A 247 -9.96 29.45 8.97
C LEU A 247 -9.67 28.87 10.35
N ARG A 248 -9.13 29.66 11.28
CA ARG A 248 -8.81 29.20 12.65
C ARG A 248 -10.05 28.74 13.40
N GLU A 249 -11.19 29.37 13.16
CA GLU A 249 -12.46 29.04 13.79
C GLU A 249 -13.17 27.82 13.16
N GLN A 250 -12.66 27.29 12.04
CA GLN A 250 -13.20 26.12 11.35
C GLN A 250 -12.23 24.93 11.46
N GLY A 251 -12.50 24.01 12.39
CA GLY A 251 -11.64 22.84 12.64
C GLY A 251 -11.38 21.94 11.41
N GLY A 252 -12.30 21.92 10.43
CA GLY A 252 -12.15 21.17 9.17
C GLY A 252 -11.15 21.78 8.18
N ALA A 253 -10.83 23.07 8.30
CA ALA A 253 -10.02 23.83 7.36
C ALA A 253 -8.58 24.07 7.84
N ALA A 254 -8.12 23.31 8.84
CA ALA A 254 -6.78 23.45 9.43
C ALA A 254 -5.65 23.38 8.38
N HIS A 255 -5.83 22.55 7.36
CA HIS A 255 -4.89 22.38 6.26
C HIS A 255 -4.73 23.64 5.38
N LEU A 256 -5.79 24.45 5.24
CA LEU A 256 -5.75 25.74 4.57
C LEU A 256 -5.12 26.81 5.45
N ARG A 257 -5.37 26.76 6.78
CA ARG A 257 -4.75 27.69 7.74
C ARG A 257 -3.22 27.62 7.71
N VAL A 258 -2.64 26.43 7.49
CA VAL A 258 -1.19 26.23 7.37
C VAL A 258 -0.56 27.21 6.37
N VAL A 259 -1.20 27.46 5.23
CA VAL A 259 -0.66 28.34 4.18
C VAL A 259 -0.44 29.76 4.70
N PHE A 260 -1.40 30.28 5.48
CA PHE A 260 -1.33 31.62 6.06
C PHE A 260 -0.32 31.70 7.21
N GLU A 261 -0.29 30.69 8.07
CA GLU A 261 0.65 30.62 9.20
C GLU A 261 2.11 30.52 8.70
N LEU A 262 2.36 29.79 7.61
CA LEU A 262 3.70 29.69 7.00
C LEU A 262 4.21 31.02 6.42
N GLN A 263 3.33 31.84 5.85
CA GLN A 263 3.71 33.15 5.32
C GLN A 263 3.99 34.20 6.40
N GLN A 264 3.45 33.99 7.61
CA GLN A 264 3.60 34.89 8.75
C GLN A 264 4.47 34.25 9.84
N LEU A 265 5.40 33.36 9.46
CA LEU A 265 6.30 32.70 10.39
C LEU A 265 7.15 33.72 11.15
N THR A 266 7.06 33.67 12.48
CA THR A 266 7.87 34.44 13.42
C THR A 266 8.32 33.54 14.56
N SER A 267 9.18 34.05 15.44
CA SER A 267 9.58 33.32 16.66
C SER A 267 8.41 33.00 17.61
N ALA A 268 7.30 33.73 17.50
CA ALA A 268 6.08 33.55 18.30
C ALA A 268 5.03 32.64 17.64
N SER A 269 5.27 32.17 16.41
CA SER A 269 4.32 31.28 15.70
C SER A 269 4.13 29.95 16.42
N ASP A 270 2.95 29.36 16.24
CA ASP A 270 2.56 28.07 16.80
C ASP A 270 3.20 26.91 16.02
N ILE A 271 4.47 26.63 16.33
CA ILE A 271 5.25 25.58 15.68
C ILE A 271 4.67 24.19 15.96
N ALA A 272 4.10 23.97 17.13
CA ALA A 272 3.47 22.71 17.48
C ALA A 272 2.27 22.41 16.57
N PHE A 273 1.43 23.42 16.29
CA PHE A 273 0.35 23.30 15.30
C PHE A 273 0.89 22.92 13.91
N LEU A 274 1.94 23.59 13.42
CA LEU A 274 2.49 23.32 12.09
C LEU A 274 3.13 21.92 11.99
N GLN A 275 3.85 21.48 13.03
CA GLN A 275 4.42 20.13 13.10
C GLN A 275 3.33 19.04 13.16
N TRP A 276 2.24 19.30 13.89
CA TRP A 276 1.07 18.42 13.92
C TRP A 276 0.41 18.32 12.55
N GLU A 277 0.21 19.46 11.88
CA GLU A 277 -0.38 19.45 10.54
C GLU A 277 0.53 18.75 9.52
N ALA A 278 1.86 18.92 9.62
CA ALA A 278 2.82 18.15 8.81
C ALA A 278 2.72 16.63 9.08
N SER A 279 2.64 16.21 10.35
CA SER A 279 2.40 14.82 10.72
C SER A 279 1.09 14.29 10.14
N ARG A 280 0.04 15.13 10.14
CA ARG A 280 -1.26 14.78 9.56
C ARG A 280 -1.18 14.64 8.04
N ARG A 281 -0.49 15.55 7.33
CA ARG A 281 -0.26 15.44 5.88
C ARG A 281 0.48 14.15 5.53
N PHE A 282 1.50 13.80 6.32
CA PHE A 282 2.21 12.54 6.17
C PHE A 282 1.28 11.33 6.38
N SER A 283 0.43 11.37 7.42
CA SER A 283 -0.56 10.31 7.67
C SER A 283 -1.59 10.16 6.55
N GLU A 284 -1.88 11.24 5.83
CA GLU A 284 -2.76 11.28 4.65
C GLU A 284 -2.03 10.84 3.37
N GLY A 285 -0.73 10.52 3.40
CA GLY A 285 0.03 10.15 2.21
C GLY A 285 0.58 11.33 1.40
N GLY A 286 0.25 12.58 1.79
CA GLY A 286 0.76 13.82 1.20
C GLY A 286 2.17 14.14 1.68
N TYR A 287 3.12 13.27 1.31
CA TYR A 287 4.49 13.28 1.81
C TYR A 287 5.28 14.53 1.43
N GLY A 288 5.14 14.98 0.17
CA GLY A 288 5.77 16.21 -0.31
C GLY A 288 5.25 17.43 0.45
N ILE A 289 3.94 17.49 0.71
CA ILE A 289 3.29 18.54 1.51
C ILE A 289 3.85 18.56 2.94
N ALA A 290 3.96 17.40 3.59
CA ALA A 290 4.50 17.29 4.96
C ALA A 290 5.92 17.86 5.05
N LEU A 291 6.80 17.47 4.13
CA LEU A 291 8.18 17.98 4.08
C LEU A 291 8.22 19.47 3.76
N ARG A 292 7.39 19.95 2.81
CA ARG A 292 7.29 21.37 2.45
C ARG A 292 6.95 22.25 3.66
N ILE A 293 6.02 21.81 4.52
CA ILE A 293 5.67 22.51 5.76
C ILE A 293 6.90 22.58 6.69
N LEU A 294 7.55 21.45 6.95
CA LEU A 294 8.66 21.37 7.89
C LEU A 294 9.91 22.13 7.41
N GLU A 295 10.24 22.05 6.13
CA GLU A 295 11.36 22.79 5.55
C GLU A 295 11.11 24.31 5.56
N SER A 296 9.85 24.74 5.41
CA SER A 296 9.49 26.15 5.58
C SER A 296 9.72 26.63 7.01
N ILE A 297 9.37 25.81 8.02
CA ILE A 297 9.68 26.13 9.43
C ILE A 297 11.20 26.18 9.65
N ARG A 298 11.94 25.20 9.11
CA ARG A 298 13.41 25.11 9.23
C ARG A 298 14.11 26.35 8.69
N ALA A 299 13.65 26.90 7.57
CA ALA A 299 14.27 28.08 6.94
C ALA A 299 14.21 29.33 7.83
N GLU A 300 13.13 29.51 8.58
CA GLU A 300 12.89 30.72 9.39
C GLU A 300 13.26 30.56 10.86
N MET A 301 13.21 29.34 11.41
CA MET A 301 13.42 29.10 12.84
C MET A 301 14.89 29.27 13.24
N ARG A 302 15.12 29.87 14.41
CA ARG A 302 16.46 30.09 14.99
C ARG A 302 16.64 29.49 16.39
N ASP A 303 15.54 29.15 17.07
CA ASP A 303 15.58 28.45 18.35
C ASP A 303 16.09 27.02 18.15
N ALA A 304 17.23 26.68 18.78
CA ALA A 304 17.92 25.41 18.55
C ALA A 304 17.09 24.18 18.93
N LEU A 305 16.29 24.27 20.02
CA LEU A 305 15.50 23.14 20.50
C LEU A 305 14.29 22.90 19.59
N LYS A 306 13.56 23.96 19.22
CA LYS A 306 12.45 23.86 18.25
C LYS A 306 12.94 23.35 16.90
N LEU A 307 14.10 23.86 16.45
CA LEU A 307 14.71 23.42 15.20
C LEU A 307 15.09 21.93 15.25
N ALA A 308 15.66 21.44 16.36
CA ALA A 308 15.98 20.03 16.53
C ALA A 308 14.73 19.13 16.43
N GLY A 309 13.60 19.57 17.00
CA GLY A 309 12.30 18.88 16.86
C GLY A 309 11.85 18.78 15.40
N VAL A 310 11.92 19.88 14.65
CA VAL A 310 11.57 19.93 13.23
C VAL A 310 12.49 19.04 12.39
N VAL A 311 13.80 19.13 12.60
CA VAL A 311 14.79 18.33 11.86
C VAL A 311 14.64 16.84 12.18
N SER A 312 14.37 16.48 13.43
CA SER A 312 14.09 15.08 13.81
C SER A 312 12.86 14.55 13.06
N GLN A 313 11.77 15.33 12.97
CA GLN A 313 10.59 14.94 12.21
C GLN A 313 10.86 14.81 10.72
N ILE A 314 11.61 15.75 10.12
CA ILE A 314 12.06 15.66 8.71
C ILE A 314 12.84 14.36 8.48
N GLN A 315 13.80 14.06 9.35
CA GLN A 315 14.63 12.86 9.24
C GLN A 315 13.80 11.58 9.37
N ASN A 316 12.86 11.52 10.32
CA ASN A 316 11.97 10.38 10.47
C ASN A 316 11.10 10.15 9.21
N ILE A 317 10.60 11.22 8.59
CA ILE A 317 9.87 11.13 7.31
C ILE A 317 10.79 10.64 6.20
N ARG A 318 12.01 11.21 6.06
CA ARG A 318 12.97 10.80 5.03
C ARG A 318 13.34 9.32 5.16
N ILE A 319 13.56 8.81 6.37
CA ILE A 319 13.83 7.39 6.61
C ILE A 319 12.62 6.53 6.26
N ALA A 320 11.41 6.91 6.69
CA ALA A 320 10.18 6.17 6.39
C ALA A 320 9.89 6.08 4.88
N LEU A 321 10.25 7.13 4.13
CA LEU A 321 10.07 7.21 2.68
C LEU A 321 11.30 6.75 1.87
N MET A 322 12.32 6.21 2.55
CA MET A 322 13.56 5.75 1.93
C MET A 322 14.36 6.84 1.19
N TYR A 323 14.17 8.12 1.54
CA TYR A 323 14.96 9.27 1.06
C TYR A 323 16.34 9.32 1.75
N PHE A 324 17.08 8.21 1.65
CA PHE A 324 18.31 7.97 2.40
C PHE A 324 19.43 8.92 2.02
N SER A 325 19.51 9.37 0.76
CA SER A 325 20.47 10.40 0.35
C SER A 325 20.25 11.71 1.09
N ALA A 326 19.01 12.19 1.16
CA ALA A 326 18.69 13.41 1.92
C ALA A 326 18.89 13.23 3.44
N ALA A 327 18.72 12.02 3.97
CA ALA A 327 19.03 11.72 5.37
C ALA A 327 20.55 11.74 5.64
N ALA A 328 21.36 11.17 4.73
CA ALA A 328 22.81 11.10 4.85
C ALA A 328 23.50 12.48 4.85
N GLU A 329 23.00 13.39 4.01
CA GLU A 329 23.55 14.74 3.85
C GLU A 329 23.17 15.71 4.97
N GLU A 330 22.28 15.32 5.89
CA GLU A 330 21.89 16.18 7.01
C GLU A 330 23.06 16.48 7.94
N ALA A 331 23.12 17.69 8.50
CA ALA A 331 24.19 18.05 9.43
C ALA A 331 24.18 17.19 10.69
N ALA A 332 25.35 17.03 11.32
CA ALA A 332 25.41 16.42 12.65
C ALA A 332 24.71 17.33 13.68
N PRO A 333 24.00 16.77 14.67
CA PRO A 333 23.34 17.55 15.71
C PRO A 333 24.37 18.33 16.56
N GLU A 334 23.95 19.49 17.07
CA GLU A 334 24.73 20.28 18.02
C GLU A 334 24.91 19.52 19.34
N GLU A 335 26.08 19.65 19.99
CA GLU A 335 26.42 18.86 21.19
C GLU A 335 25.63 19.28 22.45
N ASN A 336 25.09 20.50 22.47
CA ASN A 336 24.27 21.08 23.55
C ASN A 336 22.80 20.62 23.53
N LEU A 337 22.37 19.86 22.52
CA LEU A 337 21.00 19.36 22.44
C LEU A 337 20.72 18.26 23.49
N PRO A 338 19.45 18.08 23.90
CA PRO A 338 19.06 16.94 24.74
C PRO A 338 19.46 15.60 24.12
N GLU A 339 19.82 14.63 24.96
CA GLU A 339 20.33 13.32 24.55
C GLU A 339 19.37 12.58 23.61
N ASP A 340 18.06 12.65 23.88
CA ASP A 340 17.03 12.00 23.07
C ASP A 340 17.01 12.52 21.62
N TYR A 341 17.20 13.84 21.42
CA TYR A 341 17.35 14.43 20.08
C TYR A 341 18.67 14.04 19.43
N LYS A 342 19.79 14.05 20.18
CA LYS A 342 21.09 13.62 19.66
C LYS A 342 21.02 12.17 19.18
N ALA A 343 20.46 11.27 19.98
CA ALA A 343 20.29 9.87 19.63
C ALA A 343 19.51 9.70 18.33
N SER A 344 18.33 10.31 18.22
CA SER A 344 17.47 10.24 17.02
C SER A 344 18.17 10.81 15.77
N LEU A 345 18.79 11.98 15.86
CA LEU A 345 19.42 12.64 14.72
C LEU A 345 20.68 11.91 14.25
N TYR A 346 21.52 11.44 15.19
CA TYR A 346 22.67 10.61 14.85
C TYR A 346 22.25 9.28 14.21
N GLN A 347 21.23 8.62 14.76
CA GLN A 347 20.68 7.39 14.19
C GLN A 347 20.19 7.59 12.75
N SER A 348 19.39 8.62 12.48
CA SER A 348 18.83 8.86 11.14
C SER A 348 19.91 9.20 10.12
N LYS A 349 20.89 10.03 10.47
CA LYS A 349 22.04 10.31 9.60
C LYS A 349 22.83 9.03 9.29
N ALA A 350 23.16 8.25 10.33
CA ALA A 350 23.89 6.99 10.18
C ALA A 350 23.13 5.99 9.30
N TRP A 351 21.81 5.90 9.46
CA TRP A 351 20.94 5.08 8.63
C TRP A 351 20.99 5.55 7.16
N GLY A 352 20.85 6.85 6.91
CA GLY A 352 21.01 7.42 5.56
C GLY A 352 22.32 6.99 4.91
N LEU A 353 23.44 7.18 5.62
CA LEU A 353 24.79 6.82 5.15
C LEU A 353 24.91 5.32 4.81
N VAL A 354 24.43 4.43 5.68
CA VAL A 354 24.41 2.97 5.44
C VAL A 354 23.68 2.62 4.15
N MET A 355 22.51 3.21 3.94
CA MET A 355 21.66 2.88 2.80
C MET A 355 22.17 3.47 1.49
N THR A 356 23.00 4.52 1.56
CA THR A 356 23.74 5.08 0.42
C THR A 356 25.14 4.49 0.24
N ASN A 357 25.42 3.29 0.78
CA ASN A 357 26.71 2.60 0.68
C ASN A 357 27.93 3.36 1.27
N ARG A 358 27.70 4.24 2.25
CA ARG A 358 28.75 4.97 3.00
C ARG A 358 28.88 4.40 4.43
N ALA A 359 28.98 3.08 4.52
CA ALA A 359 28.92 2.35 5.80
C ALA A 359 30.09 2.69 6.74
N GLN A 360 31.30 2.91 6.21
CA GLN A 360 32.43 3.33 7.05
C GLN A 360 32.19 4.69 7.70
N GLU A 361 31.58 5.63 6.99
CA GLU A 361 31.24 6.95 7.52
C GLU A 361 30.11 6.90 8.54
N ALA A 362 29.25 5.89 8.48
CA ALA A 362 28.10 5.74 9.37
C ALA A 362 28.47 5.27 10.79
N GLU A 363 29.55 4.48 10.94
CA GLU A 363 29.85 3.83 12.23
C GLU A 363 30.05 4.82 13.39
N PRO A 364 30.83 5.91 13.26
CA PRO A 364 30.99 6.88 14.35
C PRO A 364 29.67 7.52 14.79
N PHE A 365 28.72 7.69 13.85
CA PHE A 365 27.40 8.22 14.16
C PHE A 365 26.53 7.18 14.87
N PHE A 366 26.61 5.89 14.51
CA PHE A 366 25.93 4.85 15.27
C PHE A 366 26.49 4.69 16.69
N GLU A 367 27.81 4.81 16.88
CA GLU A 367 28.42 4.79 18.20
C GLU A 367 27.85 5.91 19.09
N LYS A 368 27.78 7.14 18.56
CA LYS A 368 27.14 8.26 19.25
C LYS A 368 25.65 8.01 19.52
N ALA A 369 24.91 7.49 18.55
CA ALA A 369 23.49 7.18 18.75
C ALA A 369 23.28 6.17 19.88
N ARG A 370 24.12 5.12 19.95
CA ARG A 370 24.08 4.10 21.01
C ARG A 370 24.50 4.66 22.37
N SER A 371 25.43 5.60 22.42
CA SER A 371 25.84 6.21 23.69
C SER A 371 24.80 7.15 24.28
N TYR A 372 23.97 7.79 23.44
CA TYR A 372 22.93 8.71 23.90
C TYR A 372 21.57 8.04 24.13
N LEU A 373 21.27 6.91 23.46
CA LEU A 373 20.01 6.21 23.64
C LEU A 373 20.06 5.25 24.83
N SER A 374 19.28 5.53 25.88
CA SER A 374 19.18 4.63 27.04
C SER A 374 18.48 3.31 26.69
N LYS A 375 19.19 2.19 26.90
CA LYS A 375 18.67 0.82 26.75
C LYS A 375 17.58 0.51 27.78
N GLU A 376 17.68 1.07 28.98
CA GLU A 376 16.75 0.84 30.09
C GLU A 376 15.46 1.65 29.92
N ARG A 377 15.57 2.92 29.51
CA ARG A 377 14.41 3.80 29.31
C ARG A 377 13.66 3.44 28.02
N PHE A 378 14.37 3.07 26.96
CA PHE A 378 13.79 2.85 25.63
C PHE A 378 14.23 1.52 25.00
N PRO A 379 13.97 0.37 25.66
CA PRO A 379 14.51 -0.93 25.25
C PRO A 379 14.13 -1.32 23.82
N ARG A 380 12.88 -1.10 23.39
CA ARG A 380 12.44 -1.45 22.04
C ARG A 380 13.06 -0.56 20.96
N VAL A 381 13.19 0.75 21.22
CA VAL A 381 13.85 1.68 20.30
C VAL A 381 15.32 1.31 20.13
N TYR A 382 15.98 0.92 21.24
CA TYR A 382 17.36 0.45 21.23
C TYR A 382 17.54 -0.82 20.38
N LEU A 383 16.58 -1.75 20.38
CA LEU A 383 16.62 -2.94 19.51
C LEU A 383 16.55 -2.57 18.02
N TYR A 384 15.77 -1.56 17.60
CA TYR A 384 15.82 -1.09 16.20
C TYR A 384 17.15 -0.44 15.86
N LEU A 385 17.75 0.30 16.80
CA LEU A 385 19.09 0.87 16.62
C LEU A 385 20.15 -0.23 16.43
N LEU A 386 20.09 -1.31 17.23
CA LEU A 386 20.96 -2.47 17.04
C LEU A 386 20.73 -3.14 15.68
N ASN A 387 19.47 -3.25 15.24
CA ASN A 387 19.14 -3.88 13.96
C ASN A 387 19.79 -3.16 12.78
N ILE A 388 19.70 -1.83 12.72
CA ILE A 388 20.35 -1.07 11.65
C ILE A 388 21.88 -1.01 11.84
N SER A 389 22.39 -1.04 13.08
CA SER A 389 23.82 -1.18 13.37
C SER A 389 24.39 -2.50 12.84
N ALA A 390 23.64 -3.60 12.96
CA ALA A 390 24.03 -4.90 12.41
C ALA A 390 24.15 -4.87 10.88
N LEU A 391 23.24 -4.16 10.19
CA LEU A 391 23.37 -3.93 8.76
C LEU A 391 24.63 -3.12 8.41
N ASN A 392 24.99 -2.13 9.22
CA ASN A 392 26.24 -1.38 9.01
C ASN A 392 27.45 -2.31 9.07
N LYS A 393 27.56 -3.11 10.14
CA LYS A 393 28.65 -4.08 10.33
C LYS A 393 28.70 -5.11 9.20
N LEU A 394 27.55 -5.55 8.70
CA LEU A 394 27.48 -6.41 7.53
C LEU A 394 28.05 -5.76 6.26
N LYS A 395 27.81 -4.46 6.06
CA LYS A 395 28.31 -3.69 4.90
C LYS A 395 29.79 -3.33 5.03
N THR A 396 30.32 -3.12 6.23
CA THR A 396 31.76 -2.92 6.47
C THR A 396 32.57 -4.21 6.44
N GLY A 397 31.90 -5.38 6.42
CA GLY A 397 32.53 -6.70 6.37
C GLY A 397 32.81 -7.29 7.77
N GLU A 398 32.42 -6.60 8.83
CA GLU A 398 32.55 -7.03 10.23
C GLU A 398 31.47 -8.06 10.60
N LEU A 399 31.50 -9.22 9.96
CA LEU A 399 30.45 -10.26 10.07
C LEU A 399 30.22 -10.73 11.51
N GLU A 400 31.27 -10.89 12.31
CA GLU A 400 31.16 -11.35 13.70
C GLU A 400 30.37 -10.35 14.56
N GLN A 401 30.61 -9.06 14.39
CA GLN A 401 29.87 -8.01 15.11
C GLN A 401 28.42 -7.90 14.62
N ALA A 402 28.18 -8.08 13.31
CA ALA A 402 26.82 -8.16 12.79
C ALA A 402 26.03 -9.32 13.43
N PHE A 403 26.66 -10.50 13.57
CA PHE A 403 26.07 -11.62 14.31
C PHE A 403 25.87 -11.29 15.79
N ALA A 404 26.83 -10.66 16.44
CA ALA A 404 26.74 -10.30 17.86
C ALA A 404 25.51 -9.42 18.14
N PHE A 405 25.28 -8.38 17.33
CA PHE A 405 24.11 -7.53 17.47
C PHE A 405 22.79 -8.27 17.20
N GLU A 406 22.70 -9.08 16.13
CA GLU A 406 21.47 -9.84 15.87
C GLU A 406 21.21 -10.91 16.95
N LYS A 407 22.26 -11.48 17.56
CA LYS A 407 22.13 -12.42 18.67
C LYS A 407 21.76 -11.74 19.98
N GLU A 408 22.24 -10.53 20.23
CA GLU A 408 21.78 -9.71 21.35
C GLU A 408 20.28 -9.40 21.22
N ILE A 409 19.81 -9.05 20.02
CA ILE A 409 18.38 -8.85 19.77
C ILE A 409 17.60 -10.14 20.04
N GLU A 410 18.02 -11.28 19.48
CA GLU A 410 17.35 -12.57 19.68
C GLU A 410 17.26 -12.95 21.18
N ALA A 411 18.37 -12.79 21.92
CA ALA A 411 18.42 -13.08 23.36
C ALA A 411 17.50 -12.15 24.16
N THR A 412 17.54 -10.84 23.87
CA THR A 412 16.69 -9.85 24.54
C THR A 412 15.20 -10.15 24.30
N LEU A 413 14.82 -10.53 23.08
CA LEU A 413 13.44 -10.90 22.76
C LEU A 413 13.00 -12.19 23.47
N ALA A 414 13.91 -13.13 23.72
CA ALA A 414 13.60 -14.37 24.43
C ALA A 414 13.31 -14.17 25.92
N GLU A 415 13.85 -13.10 26.52
CA GLU A 415 13.63 -12.74 27.93
C GLU A 415 12.35 -11.92 28.15
N GLN A 416 11.74 -11.37 27.09
CA GLN A 416 10.54 -10.54 27.20
C GLN A 416 9.29 -11.37 27.48
N LYS A 417 8.43 -10.88 28.40
CA LYS A 417 7.13 -11.50 28.71
C LYS A 417 6.14 -11.44 27.55
N ALA A 418 6.16 -10.33 26.81
CA ALA A 418 5.34 -10.12 25.62
C ALA A 418 6.23 -10.16 24.39
N VAL A 419 5.83 -10.95 23.39
CA VAL A 419 6.61 -11.12 22.17
C VAL A 419 6.43 -9.90 21.26
N ASP A 420 7.53 -9.21 20.93
CA ASP A 420 7.54 -8.24 19.84
C ASP A 420 7.66 -8.97 18.49
N TRP A 421 6.51 -9.21 17.86
CA TRP A 421 6.43 -9.96 16.59
C TRP A 421 7.14 -9.25 15.44
N HIS A 422 7.18 -7.93 15.42
CA HIS A 422 7.82 -7.15 14.37
C HIS A 422 9.34 -7.27 14.43
N ILE A 423 9.94 -7.05 15.60
CA ILE A 423 11.40 -7.19 15.76
C ILE A 423 11.81 -8.66 15.56
N ARG A 424 11.03 -9.62 16.06
CA ARG A 424 11.28 -11.05 15.84
C ARG A 424 11.31 -11.41 14.36
N TYR A 425 10.35 -10.89 13.57
CA TYR A 425 10.33 -11.07 12.12
C TYR A 425 11.60 -10.52 11.46
N ILE A 426 11.95 -9.25 11.74
CA ILE A 426 13.10 -8.59 11.14
C ILE A 426 14.42 -9.29 11.51
N ASN A 427 14.62 -9.56 12.79
CA ASN A 427 15.80 -10.25 13.31
C ASN A 427 15.96 -11.63 12.66
N SER A 428 14.86 -12.39 12.52
CA SER A 428 14.89 -13.68 11.83
C SER A 428 15.28 -13.56 10.35
N ILE A 429 14.74 -12.57 9.62
CA ILE A 429 15.15 -12.32 8.23
C ILE A 429 16.65 -11.95 8.14
N ASN A 430 17.14 -11.12 9.05
CA ASN A 430 18.54 -10.69 9.04
C ASN A 430 19.50 -11.85 9.38
N LEU A 431 19.19 -12.65 10.40
CA LEU A 431 19.94 -13.87 10.71
C LEU A 431 19.94 -14.85 9.53
N ALA A 432 18.80 -15.03 8.86
CA ALA A 432 18.73 -15.87 7.66
C ALA A 432 19.67 -15.37 6.55
N ARG A 433 19.73 -14.05 6.32
CA ARG A 433 20.63 -13.42 5.35
C ARG A 433 22.11 -13.57 5.74
N LEU A 434 22.44 -13.40 7.01
CA LEU A 434 23.80 -13.59 7.52
C LEU A 434 24.27 -15.03 7.33
N TYR A 435 23.48 -16.02 7.78
CA TYR A 435 23.81 -17.44 7.57
C TYR A 435 23.87 -17.84 6.10
N LYS A 436 23.00 -17.26 5.25
CA LYS A 436 23.08 -17.46 3.79
C LYS A 436 24.41 -16.93 3.24
N LYS A 437 24.89 -15.78 3.73
CA LYS A 437 26.16 -15.18 3.30
C LYS A 437 27.38 -16.01 3.74
N THR A 438 27.31 -16.69 4.88
CA THR A 438 28.40 -17.56 5.38
C THR A 438 28.32 -19.01 4.86
N GLY A 439 27.33 -19.34 4.02
CA GLY A 439 27.15 -20.69 3.48
C GLY A 439 26.44 -21.68 4.42
N ALA A 440 25.96 -21.23 5.58
CA ALA A 440 25.22 -22.06 6.54
C ALA A 440 23.73 -22.15 6.15
N TYR A 441 23.45 -22.79 5.02
CA TYR A 441 22.13 -22.74 4.36
C TYR A 441 20.99 -23.36 5.18
N ASP A 442 21.24 -24.41 5.97
CA ASP A 442 20.20 -25.04 6.80
C ASP A 442 19.76 -24.14 7.96
N LEU A 443 20.71 -23.40 8.55
CA LEU A 443 20.39 -22.36 9.53
C LEU A 443 19.64 -21.21 8.86
N ALA A 444 20.08 -20.77 7.68
CA ALA A 444 19.37 -19.75 6.92
C ALA A 444 17.91 -20.13 6.66
N ARG A 445 17.67 -21.39 6.24
CA ARG A 445 16.32 -21.94 6.06
C ARG A 445 15.51 -21.87 7.35
N THR A 446 16.09 -22.32 8.45
CA THR A 446 15.43 -22.32 9.77
C THR A 446 14.97 -20.92 10.15
N TYR A 447 15.80 -19.90 9.94
CA TYR A 447 15.44 -18.52 10.24
C TYR A 447 14.43 -17.91 9.26
N TYR A 448 14.47 -18.26 7.97
CA TYR A 448 13.40 -17.87 7.05
C TYR A 448 12.07 -18.48 7.46
N LEU A 449 12.03 -19.76 7.85
CA LEU A 449 10.83 -20.40 8.36
C LEU A 449 10.30 -19.69 9.61
N LYS A 450 11.17 -19.40 10.59
CA LYS A 450 10.81 -18.61 11.79
C LYS A 450 10.21 -17.25 11.42
N ALA A 451 10.79 -16.55 10.45
CA ALA A 451 10.29 -15.25 10.01
C ALA A 451 8.91 -15.37 9.37
N PHE A 452 8.76 -16.21 8.36
CA PHE A 452 7.50 -16.30 7.61
C PHE A 452 6.37 -16.95 8.40
N GLU A 453 6.68 -17.71 9.46
CA GLU A 453 5.70 -18.21 10.43
C GLU A 453 5.03 -17.08 11.22
N VAL A 454 5.73 -15.97 11.50
CA VAL A 454 5.13 -14.79 12.17
C VAL A 454 3.95 -14.26 11.35
N ASN A 455 4.05 -14.35 10.02
CA ASN A 455 3.05 -13.82 9.09
C ASN A 455 2.10 -14.93 8.56
N ASN A 456 2.16 -16.17 9.07
CA ASN A 456 1.25 -17.22 8.60
C ASN A 456 -0.21 -16.79 8.79
N SER A 457 -1.01 -16.99 7.75
CA SER A 457 -2.40 -16.52 7.63
C SER A 457 -2.58 -14.99 7.66
N LEU A 458 -1.49 -14.23 7.53
CA LEU A 458 -1.45 -12.78 7.48
C LEU A 458 -0.60 -12.24 6.33
N LYS A 459 0.08 -13.11 5.56
CA LYS A 459 0.94 -12.67 4.45
C LYS A 459 0.13 -11.87 3.45
N VAL A 460 0.62 -10.66 3.20
CA VAL A 460 0.19 -9.78 2.12
C VAL A 460 0.87 -10.20 0.81
N GLU A 461 0.47 -9.61 -0.31
CA GLU A 461 1.00 -9.95 -1.65
C GLU A 461 2.53 -9.90 -1.71
N SER A 462 3.13 -8.85 -1.15
CA SER A 462 4.58 -8.71 -1.04
C SER A 462 5.24 -9.82 -0.22
N ASP A 463 4.63 -10.27 0.88
CA ASP A 463 5.17 -11.35 1.72
C ASP A 463 5.11 -12.70 1.00
N LEU A 464 4.00 -12.99 0.30
CA LEU A 464 3.82 -14.23 -0.46
C LEU A 464 4.89 -14.33 -1.56
N LEU A 465 5.10 -13.25 -2.31
CA LEU A 465 6.14 -13.19 -3.33
C LEU A 465 7.54 -13.30 -2.70
N TYR A 466 7.81 -12.51 -1.66
CA TYR A 466 9.13 -12.42 -1.05
C TYR A 466 9.58 -13.71 -0.35
N ALA A 467 8.66 -14.43 0.30
CA ALA A 467 8.95 -15.72 0.91
C ALA A 467 9.41 -16.74 -0.14
N ASN A 468 8.65 -16.89 -1.23
CA ASN A 468 8.99 -17.78 -2.33
C ASN A 468 10.30 -17.37 -3.01
N LEU A 469 10.54 -16.07 -3.21
CA LEU A 469 11.81 -15.56 -3.75
C LEU A 469 13.01 -15.93 -2.85
N CYS A 470 12.88 -15.75 -1.54
CA CYS A 470 13.95 -16.07 -0.58
C CYS A 470 14.29 -17.56 -0.61
N PHE A 471 13.27 -18.43 -0.61
CA PHE A 471 13.49 -19.86 -0.70
C PHE A 471 14.03 -20.29 -2.06
N ALA A 472 13.55 -19.72 -3.18
CA ALA A 472 14.09 -20.00 -4.52
C ALA A 472 15.60 -19.75 -4.57
N GLN A 473 16.04 -18.57 -4.12
CA GLN A 473 17.47 -18.22 -4.07
C GLN A 473 18.28 -19.13 -3.14
N LEU A 474 17.70 -19.57 -2.01
CA LEU A 474 18.38 -20.46 -1.08
C LEU A 474 18.56 -21.86 -1.68
N GLU A 475 17.51 -22.42 -2.27
CA GLU A 475 17.57 -23.73 -2.94
C GLU A 475 18.54 -23.72 -4.12
N GLU A 476 18.62 -22.63 -4.88
CA GLU A 476 19.63 -22.49 -5.95
C GLU A 476 21.05 -22.57 -5.41
N ARG A 477 21.32 -21.94 -4.25
CA ARG A 477 22.64 -21.98 -3.59
C ARG A 477 22.96 -23.36 -3.01
N GLN A 478 21.94 -24.15 -2.71
CA GLN A 478 22.07 -25.57 -2.30
C GLN A 478 22.04 -26.53 -3.49
N GLU A 479 22.01 -26.03 -4.74
CA GLU A 479 21.92 -26.83 -5.97
C GLU A 479 20.67 -27.73 -6.05
N ASN A 480 19.64 -27.45 -5.24
CA ASN A 480 18.36 -28.16 -5.26
C ASN A 480 17.46 -27.58 -6.35
N HIS A 481 17.83 -27.79 -7.61
CA HIS A 481 17.19 -27.17 -8.77
C HIS A 481 15.69 -27.43 -8.87
N LYS A 482 15.24 -28.64 -8.48
CA LYS A 482 13.81 -28.99 -8.51
C LYS A 482 12.99 -28.11 -7.57
N THR A 483 13.46 -27.94 -6.34
CA THR A 483 12.74 -27.16 -5.34
C THR A 483 12.86 -25.66 -5.64
N ALA A 484 14.02 -25.21 -6.08
CA ALA A 484 14.23 -23.85 -6.57
C ALA A 484 13.24 -23.47 -7.68
N PHE A 485 13.07 -24.35 -8.67
CA PHE A 485 12.14 -24.15 -9.78
C PHE A 485 10.69 -23.97 -9.31
N ILE A 486 10.22 -24.80 -8.37
CA ILE A 486 8.88 -24.65 -7.80
C ILE A 486 8.72 -23.30 -7.12
N PHE A 487 9.68 -22.88 -6.29
CA PHE A 487 9.62 -21.58 -5.63
C PHE A 487 9.67 -20.39 -6.61
N TRP A 488 10.45 -20.48 -7.69
CA TRP A 488 10.44 -19.46 -8.75
C TRP A 488 9.08 -19.40 -9.46
N LEU A 489 8.48 -20.54 -9.76
CA LEU A 489 7.16 -20.60 -10.37
C LEU A 489 6.08 -20.00 -9.46
N ARG A 490 6.09 -20.31 -8.16
CA ARG A 490 5.17 -19.69 -7.19
C ARG A 490 5.39 -18.19 -7.06
N THR A 491 6.65 -17.74 -7.05
CA THR A 491 6.98 -16.30 -7.05
C THR A 491 6.30 -15.59 -8.24
N CYS A 492 6.39 -16.19 -9.43
CA CYS A 492 5.74 -15.65 -10.63
C CYS A 492 4.21 -15.72 -10.55
N LEU A 493 3.64 -16.80 -9.99
CA LEU A 493 2.20 -16.93 -9.80
C LEU A 493 1.63 -15.88 -8.86
N HIS A 494 2.30 -15.61 -7.73
CA HIS A 494 1.92 -14.55 -6.82
C HIS A 494 2.01 -13.18 -7.49
N TRP A 495 3.08 -12.93 -8.24
CA TRP A 495 3.23 -11.70 -9.00
C TRP A 495 2.11 -11.49 -10.03
N LEU A 496 1.84 -12.50 -10.85
CA LEU A 496 0.82 -12.44 -11.90
C LEU A 496 -0.61 -12.42 -11.36
N SER A 497 -0.82 -12.95 -10.15
CA SER A 497 -2.14 -12.95 -9.50
C SER A 497 -2.35 -11.73 -8.59
N ASN A 498 -1.34 -10.90 -8.36
CA ASN A 498 -1.46 -9.69 -7.56
C ASN A 498 -2.40 -8.71 -8.26
N GLU A 499 -3.44 -8.24 -7.56
CA GLU A 499 -4.41 -7.29 -8.12
C GLU A 499 -3.77 -5.92 -8.41
N ALA A 500 -2.77 -5.52 -7.63
CA ALA A 500 -2.09 -4.23 -7.71
C ALA A 500 -0.56 -4.45 -7.73
N PRO A 501 0.00 -4.99 -8.83
CA PRO A 501 1.44 -5.23 -8.96
C PRO A 501 2.28 -3.95 -8.80
N GLU A 502 1.73 -2.78 -9.12
CA GLU A 502 2.35 -1.46 -8.93
C GLU A 502 2.63 -1.15 -7.46
N ALA A 503 1.83 -1.72 -6.54
CA ALA A 503 1.96 -1.47 -5.11
C ALA A 503 3.00 -2.39 -4.44
N LEU A 504 3.79 -3.18 -5.17
CA LEU A 504 4.76 -4.09 -4.56
C LEU A 504 5.70 -3.34 -3.59
N ALA A 505 5.90 -3.90 -2.40
CA ALA A 505 6.79 -3.33 -1.40
C ALA A 505 8.19 -3.02 -1.99
N PRO A 506 8.74 -1.81 -1.80
CA PRO A 506 10.00 -1.41 -2.41
C PRO A 506 11.18 -2.35 -2.12
N ARG A 507 11.28 -2.89 -0.90
CA ARG A 507 12.33 -3.89 -0.56
C ARG A 507 12.20 -5.19 -1.35
N VAL A 508 10.98 -5.59 -1.66
CA VAL A 508 10.72 -6.81 -2.44
C VAL A 508 11.06 -6.54 -3.91
N ALA A 509 10.66 -5.39 -4.45
CA ALA A 509 11.07 -4.95 -5.78
C ALA A 509 12.61 -4.87 -5.92
N GLN A 510 13.32 -4.32 -4.92
CA GLN A 510 14.79 -4.33 -4.85
C GLN A 510 15.38 -5.74 -4.85
N ALA A 511 14.77 -6.65 -4.08
CA ALA A 511 15.23 -8.03 -3.98
C ALA A 511 15.06 -8.80 -5.30
N VAL A 512 13.98 -8.53 -6.04
CA VAL A 512 13.76 -9.11 -7.38
C VAL A 512 14.76 -8.53 -8.38
N LEU A 513 14.87 -7.20 -8.44
CA LEU A 513 15.70 -6.49 -9.42
C LEU A 513 17.21 -6.50 -9.10
N ALA A 514 17.59 -6.96 -7.90
CA ALA A 514 18.96 -7.02 -7.39
C ALA A 514 19.72 -5.68 -7.48
N ARG A 515 19.01 -4.55 -7.32
CA ARG A 515 19.58 -3.20 -7.37
C ARG A 515 18.83 -2.25 -6.43
N VAL A 516 19.46 -1.15 -6.05
CA VAL A 516 18.79 -0.04 -5.35
C VAL A 516 17.81 0.63 -6.33
N LEU A 517 16.59 0.91 -5.88
CA LEU A 517 15.62 1.65 -6.70
C LEU A 517 15.92 3.14 -6.56
N SER A 518 15.95 3.84 -7.69
CA SER A 518 15.67 5.28 -7.71
C SER A 518 14.16 5.51 -7.56
N ASP A 519 13.73 6.77 -7.44
CA ASP A 519 12.31 7.17 -7.28
C ASP A 519 11.34 6.63 -8.35
N ARG A 520 11.86 6.05 -9.46
CA ARG A 520 11.08 5.39 -10.53
C ARG A 520 11.50 3.93 -10.79
N GLY A 521 12.25 3.32 -9.88
CA GLY A 521 13.11 2.16 -10.19
C GLY A 521 12.45 0.78 -10.27
N GLY A 522 11.16 0.64 -9.95
CA GLY A 522 10.47 -0.63 -9.73
C GLY A 522 9.21 -0.86 -10.55
N SER A 523 9.20 -0.50 -11.84
CA SER A 523 8.01 -0.70 -12.69
C SER A 523 7.60 -2.16 -12.83
N VAL A 524 6.31 -2.40 -13.07
CA VAL A 524 5.71 -3.74 -13.28
C VAL A 524 6.44 -4.48 -14.40
N GLU A 525 6.78 -3.79 -15.48
CA GLU A 525 7.49 -4.36 -16.63
C GLU A 525 8.91 -4.83 -16.28
N ALA A 526 9.66 -4.03 -15.51
CA ALA A 526 11.02 -4.40 -15.11
C ALA A 526 11.04 -5.63 -14.21
N ILE A 527 10.12 -5.68 -13.23
CA ILE A 527 9.95 -6.83 -12.34
C ILE A 527 9.55 -8.07 -13.15
N SER A 528 8.59 -7.93 -14.06
CA SER A 528 8.12 -9.03 -14.91
C SER A 528 9.22 -9.58 -15.82
N ALA A 529 10.04 -8.72 -16.41
CA ALA A 529 11.19 -9.12 -17.22
C ALA A 529 12.21 -9.95 -16.42
N GLN A 530 12.52 -9.50 -15.19
CA GLN A 530 13.47 -10.17 -14.32
C GLN A 530 12.94 -11.54 -13.82
N LEU A 531 11.67 -11.59 -13.42
CA LEU A 531 11.03 -12.85 -13.01
C LEU A 531 10.93 -13.84 -14.17
N LYS A 532 10.64 -13.37 -15.38
CA LYS A 532 10.66 -14.19 -16.60
C LYS A 532 12.04 -14.81 -16.83
N GLN A 533 13.10 -14.02 -16.72
CA GLN A 533 14.46 -14.51 -16.89
C GLN A 533 14.83 -15.54 -15.82
N ALA A 534 14.48 -15.29 -14.56
CA ALA A 534 14.75 -16.22 -13.46
C ALA A 534 14.00 -17.56 -13.63
N LEU A 535 12.72 -17.52 -13.96
CA LEU A 535 11.92 -18.72 -14.21
C LEU A 535 12.44 -19.52 -15.40
N LEU A 536 12.80 -18.85 -16.50
CA LEU A 536 13.35 -19.50 -17.69
C LEU A 536 14.68 -20.19 -17.37
N ALA A 537 15.60 -19.52 -16.67
CA ALA A 537 16.87 -20.09 -16.26
C ALA A 537 16.68 -21.31 -15.35
N SER A 538 15.72 -21.24 -14.42
CA SER A 538 15.39 -22.35 -13.53
C SER A 538 14.78 -23.53 -14.28
N ALA A 539 13.87 -23.28 -15.22
CA ALA A 539 13.25 -24.30 -16.08
C ALA A 539 14.28 -25.01 -16.98
N GLN A 540 15.26 -24.27 -17.51
CA GLN A 540 16.36 -24.83 -18.31
C GLN A 540 17.22 -25.80 -17.52
N ARG A 541 17.55 -25.48 -16.25
CA ARG A 541 18.29 -26.40 -15.35
C ARG A 541 17.50 -27.67 -15.03
N MET A 542 16.17 -27.57 -15.08
CA MET A 542 15.26 -28.71 -14.93
C MET A 542 14.99 -29.46 -16.25
N HIS A 543 15.62 -29.04 -17.35
CA HIS A 543 15.38 -29.56 -18.71
C HIS A 543 13.89 -29.55 -19.12
N ILE A 544 13.12 -28.59 -18.61
CA ILE A 544 11.72 -28.42 -18.98
C ILE A 544 11.67 -27.78 -20.37
N ARG A 545 11.08 -28.51 -21.33
CA ARG A 545 10.88 -28.01 -22.69
C ARG A 545 9.72 -27.03 -22.72
N ILE A 546 9.99 -25.79 -23.12
CA ILE A 546 8.99 -24.71 -23.24
C ILE A 546 8.88 -24.36 -24.71
N GLU A 547 7.76 -24.73 -25.34
CA GLU A 547 7.47 -24.39 -26.73
C GLU A 547 7.26 -22.87 -26.90
N PRO A 548 7.51 -22.28 -28.09
CA PRO A 548 7.18 -20.88 -28.38
C PRO A 548 5.70 -20.56 -28.13
N TRP A 549 5.40 -19.27 -27.91
CA TRP A 549 4.03 -18.82 -27.75
C TRP A 549 3.51 -18.33 -29.10
N GLU A 550 2.47 -18.98 -29.61
CA GLU A 550 1.88 -18.67 -30.93
C GLU A 550 0.48 -18.05 -30.83
N GLY A 551 -0.07 -17.90 -29.62
CA GLY A 551 -1.41 -17.38 -29.41
C GLY A 551 -1.48 -15.84 -29.40
N GLU A 552 -2.59 -15.29 -29.88
CA GLU A 552 -2.88 -13.85 -29.75
C GLU A 552 -3.44 -13.50 -28.36
N ASN A 553 -4.10 -14.46 -27.69
CA ASN A 553 -4.80 -14.26 -26.41
C ASN A 553 -4.03 -14.87 -25.25
N TYR A 554 -3.62 -14.04 -24.29
CA TYR A 554 -2.91 -14.46 -23.08
C TYR A 554 -3.89 -14.94 -21.99
N PRO A 555 -3.54 -15.99 -21.24
CA PRO A 555 -4.35 -16.41 -20.10
C PRO A 555 -4.26 -15.38 -18.98
N SER A 556 -5.39 -15.08 -18.35
CA SER A 556 -5.44 -14.18 -17.20
C SER A 556 -5.06 -14.94 -15.92
N PHE A 557 -4.33 -14.27 -15.03
CA PHE A 557 -3.98 -14.77 -13.70
C PHE A 557 -4.63 -13.86 -12.66
N CYS A 558 -5.27 -14.42 -11.65
CA CYS A 558 -5.87 -13.64 -10.58
C CYS A 558 -6.02 -14.45 -9.28
N ARG A 559 -6.35 -13.76 -8.19
CA ARG A 559 -6.77 -14.39 -6.94
C ARG A 559 -8.15 -15.01 -7.09
N ILE A 560 -8.36 -16.18 -6.47
CA ILE A 560 -9.65 -16.89 -6.52
C ILE A 560 -10.80 -16.06 -5.92
N GLU A 561 -10.50 -15.16 -4.98
CA GLU A 561 -11.45 -14.23 -4.39
C GLU A 561 -12.05 -13.24 -5.40
N ARG A 562 -11.50 -13.17 -6.64
CA ARG A 562 -11.99 -12.35 -7.75
C ARG A 562 -12.76 -13.16 -8.79
N ALA A 563 -12.93 -14.46 -8.61
CA ALA A 563 -13.73 -15.27 -9.50
C ALA A 563 -15.22 -14.94 -9.32
N GLU A 564 -15.88 -14.52 -10.40
CA GLU A 564 -17.33 -14.25 -10.40
C GLU A 564 -18.14 -15.55 -10.29
N GLU A 565 -17.61 -16.63 -10.86
CA GLU A 565 -18.18 -17.97 -10.83
C GLU A 565 -17.15 -18.98 -10.30
N PRO A 566 -17.59 -20.09 -9.69
CA PRO A 566 -16.68 -21.17 -9.30
C PRO A 566 -15.88 -21.67 -10.52
N PRO A 567 -14.54 -21.79 -10.41
CA PRO A 567 -13.72 -22.33 -11.49
C PRO A 567 -14.15 -23.74 -11.93
N ASP A 568 -13.89 -24.06 -13.19
CA ASP A 568 -14.28 -25.33 -13.82
C ASP A 568 -13.55 -26.53 -13.20
N ILE A 569 -12.28 -26.33 -12.82
CA ILE A 569 -11.38 -27.39 -12.35
C ILE A 569 -10.30 -26.84 -11.42
N ALA A 570 -9.83 -27.69 -10.50
CA ALA A 570 -8.60 -27.47 -9.76
C ALA A 570 -7.53 -28.49 -10.17
N LEU A 571 -6.30 -28.02 -10.38
CA LEU A 571 -5.19 -28.79 -10.91
C LEU A 571 -3.97 -28.60 -10.00
N GLY A 572 -3.24 -29.67 -9.70
CA GLY A 572 -2.03 -29.55 -8.89
C GLY A 572 -1.11 -30.75 -8.97
N THR A 573 0.09 -30.57 -8.43
CA THR A 573 1.07 -31.62 -8.17
C THR A 573 1.83 -31.27 -6.89
N ALA A 574 2.77 -32.12 -6.47
CA ALA A 574 3.57 -31.84 -5.28
C ALA A 574 4.26 -30.46 -5.40
N GLY A 575 3.87 -29.54 -4.51
CA GLY A 575 4.41 -28.20 -4.48
C GLY A 575 3.64 -27.14 -5.26
N ILE A 576 2.53 -27.46 -5.95
CA ILE A 576 1.77 -26.41 -6.65
C ILE A 576 0.32 -26.83 -6.89
N GLY A 577 -0.60 -25.90 -6.71
CA GLY A 577 -2.03 -26.08 -6.93
C GLY A 577 -2.66 -24.78 -7.40
N VAL A 578 -3.46 -24.86 -8.45
CA VAL A 578 -4.16 -23.75 -9.09
C VAL A 578 -5.59 -24.17 -9.43
N MET A 579 -6.45 -23.22 -9.71
CA MET A 579 -7.76 -23.46 -10.30
C MET A 579 -7.84 -22.82 -11.67
N ALA A 580 -8.73 -23.29 -12.53
CA ALA A 580 -8.82 -22.80 -13.89
C ALA A 580 -10.28 -22.71 -14.38
N SER A 581 -10.54 -21.73 -15.25
CA SER A 581 -11.82 -21.57 -15.95
C SER A 581 -11.61 -21.31 -17.43
N SER A 582 -12.53 -21.83 -18.24
CA SER A 582 -12.58 -21.68 -19.69
C SER A 582 -13.05 -20.28 -20.09
N ASN A 583 -13.74 -19.59 -19.19
CA ASN A 583 -14.08 -18.18 -19.31
C ASN A 583 -12.80 -17.32 -19.31
N ALA A 584 -12.74 -16.35 -20.22
CA ALA A 584 -11.63 -15.41 -20.27
C ALA A 584 -11.83 -14.35 -19.18
N GLY A 585 -10.90 -14.29 -18.24
CA GLY A 585 -10.82 -13.22 -17.25
C GLY A 585 -10.13 -12.00 -17.84
N GLN A 586 -10.28 -10.87 -17.16
CA GLN A 586 -9.64 -9.62 -17.55
C GLN A 586 -8.21 -9.57 -16.97
N SER A 587 -7.25 -9.14 -17.78
CA SER A 587 -5.90 -8.87 -17.28
C SER A 587 -5.92 -7.63 -16.38
N VAL A 588 -5.22 -7.69 -15.25
CA VAL A 588 -5.05 -6.55 -14.35
C VAL A 588 -4.07 -5.52 -14.90
N TYR A 589 -3.12 -5.97 -15.73
CA TYR A 589 -2.05 -5.14 -16.28
C TYR A 589 -1.74 -5.52 -17.72
N GLU A 590 -1.43 -4.51 -18.53
CA GLU A 590 -1.10 -4.63 -19.95
C GLU A 590 0.28 -4.05 -20.20
N GLY A 591 1.24 -4.96 -20.36
CA GLY A 591 2.63 -4.64 -20.64
C GLY A 591 3.29 -5.78 -21.38
N VAL A 592 4.32 -5.48 -22.17
CA VAL A 592 4.97 -6.45 -23.07
C VAL A 592 5.64 -7.57 -22.26
N HIS A 593 6.38 -7.20 -21.22
CA HIS A 593 7.07 -8.13 -20.35
C HIS A 593 6.11 -8.86 -19.40
N TYR A 594 5.09 -8.18 -18.90
CA TYR A 594 4.03 -8.78 -18.08
C TYR A 594 3.29 -9.88 -18.86
N ARG A 595 2.80 -9.60 -20.06
CA ARG A 595 2.18 -10.60 -20.96
C ARG A 595 3.12 -11.74 -21.31
N SER A 596 4.39 -11.41 -21.58
CA SER A 596 5.40 -12.43 -21.89
C SER A 596 5.66 -13.37 -20.71
N LEU A 597 5.60 -12.86 -19.47
CA LEU A 597 5.68 -13.67 -18.25
C LEU A 597 4.40 -14.51 -18.06
N GLN A 598 3.21 -13.98 -18.32
CA GLN A 598 1.96 -14.75 -18.31
C GLN A 598 2.03 -15.95 -19.25
N ALA A 599 2.43 -15.74 -20.51
CA ALA A 599 2.60 -16.80 -21.49
C ALA A 599 3.66 -17.84 -21.07
N LEU A 600 4.78 -17.40 -20.49
CA LEU A 600 5.78 -18.32 -19.95
C LEU A 600 5.21 -19.17 -18.81
N CYS A 601 4.59 -18.54 -17.81
CA CYS A 601 4.03 -19.23 -16.65
C CYS A 601 2.97 -20.25 -17.05
N TYR A 602 2.04 -19.87 -17.93
CA TYR A 602 1.00 -20.79 -18.40
C TYR A 602 1.59 -22.00 -19.14
N ARG A 603 2.57 -21.81 -20.03
CA ARG A 603 3.23 -22.94 -20.73
C ARG A 603 3.95 -23.87 -19.75
N VAL A 604 4.65 -23.28 -18.77
CA VAL A 604 5.29 -24.06 -17.70
C VAL A 604 4.24 -24.86 -16.92
N LEU A 605 3.11 -24.24 -16.56
CA LEU A 605 2.02 -24.93 -15.88
C LEU A 605 1.42 -26.05 -16.74
N CYS A 606 1.16 -25.83 -18.03
CA CYS A 606 0.66 -26.87 -18.93
C CYS A 606 1.62 -28.05 -19.07
N SER A 607 2.94 -27.80 -19.01
CA SER A 607 3.94 -28.86 -18.99
C SER A 607 3.87 -29.70 -17.70
N LEU A 608 3.58 -29.07 -16.56
CA LEU A 608 3.43 -29.75 -15.27
C LEU A 608 2.03 -30.37 -15.06
N LEU A 609 1.01 -29.78 -15.69
CA LEU A 609 -0.41 -30.04 -15.50
C LEU A 609 -1.09 -30.12 -16.89
N PRO A 610 -0.97 -31.25 -17.62
CA PRO A 610 -1.46 -31.35 -19.00
C PRO A 610 -2.97 -31.09 -19.16
N ASP A 611 -3.77 -31.43 -18.15
CA ASP A 611 -5.22 -31.15 -18.12
C ASP A 611 -5.55 -29.63 -18.04
N LEU A 612 -4.54 -28.74 -17.93
CA LEU A 612 -4.72 -27.28 -17.95
C LEU A 612 -4.86 -26.71 -19.38
N VAL A 613 -4.48 -27.46 -20.41
CA VAL A 613 -4.50 -26.96 -21.79
C VAL A 613 -5.93 -26.57 -22.20
N GLY A 614 -6.08 -25.32 -22.65
CA GLY A 614 -7.33 -24.78 -23.20
C GLY A 614 -8.12 -23.88 -22.25
N TYR A 615 -7.74 -23.83 -20.97
CA TYR A 615 -8.31 -22.88 -20.02
C TYR A 615 -7.75 -21.47 -20.24
N ARG A 616 -8.59 -20.45 -20.01
CA ARG A 616 -8.27 -19.04 -20.29
C ARG A 616 -7.98 -18.22 -19.04
N SER A 617 -8.46 -18.68 -17.88
CA SER A 617 -8.23 -18.04 -16.60
C SER A 617 -7.59 -19.00 -15.61
N ILE A 618 -6.57 -18.52 -14.92
CA ILE A 618 -5.86 -19.22 -13.85
C ILE A 618 -6.08 -18.47 -12.54
N TYR A 619 -6.56 -19.19 -11.53
CA TYR A 619 -6.79 -18.65 -10.20
C TYR A 619 -5.82 -19.26 -9.20
N THR A 620 -5.33 -18.41 -8.31
CA THR A 620 -4.52 -18.82 -7.17
C THR A 620 -5.28 -18.57 -5.86
N ASP A 621 -5.28 -19.55 -4.97
CA ASP A 621 -5.75 -19.40 -3.59
C ASP A 621 -4.53 -19.14 -2.70
N SER A 622 -4.48 -17.99 -2.02
CA SER A 622 -3.41 -17.68 -1.05
C SER A 622 -3.52 -18.48 0.25
N GLN A 623 -4.58 -19.29 0.37
CA GLN A 623 -5.03 -19.96 1.58
C GLN A 623 -5.03 -18.98 2.75
N PHE A 624 -5.60 -17.81 2.50
CA PHE A 624 -5.73 -16.74 3.48
C PHE A 624 -4.39 -16.17 3.98
N GLY A 625 -3.39 -16.04 3.10
CA GLY A 625 -2.06 -15.51 3.45
C GLY A 625 -1.13 -16.57 4.05
N ASN A 626 -1.32 -17.84 3.71
CA ASN A 626 -0.38 -18.91 4.04
C ASN A 626 0.59 -19.13 2.89
N GLU A 627 0.11 -19.73 1.80
CA GLU A 627 0.82 -20.11 0.57
C GLU A 627 -0.22 -20.67 -0.42
N LEU A 628 0.14 -20.84 -1.70
CA LEU A 628 -0.61 -21.66 -2.65
C LEU A 628 -0.81 -23.09 -2.11
N PRO A 629 -1.87 -23.82 -2.50
CA PRO A 629 -2.01 -25.23 -2.14
C PRO A 629 -0.82 -26.05 -2.63
N VAL A 630 -0.05 -26.65 -1.72
CA VAL A 630 1.17 -27.40 -2.09
C VAL A 630 0.96 -28.91 -2.07
N SER A 631 -0.20 -29.36 -1.59
CA SER A 631 -0.56 -30.77 -1.42
C SER A 631 -1.99 -31.04 -1.89
N ALA A 632 -2.31 -32.31 -2.16
CA ALA A 632 -3.67 -32.72 -2.55
C ALA A 632 -4.70 -32.32 -1.50
N LYS A 633 -4.34 -32.44 -0.22
CA LYS A 633 -5.21 -32.12 0.91
C LYS A 633 -5.55 -30.63 0.95
N GLU A 634 -4.54 -29.77 0.79
CA GLU A 634 -4.73 -28.32 0.72
C GLU A 634 -5.54 -27.90 -0.51
N LEU A 635 -5.28 -28.52 -1.67
CA LEU A 635 -6.03 -28.20 -2.89
C LEU A 635 -7.50 -28.58 -2.74
N ILE A 636 -7.80 -29.77 -2.21
CA ILE A 636 -9.19 -30.19 -1.95
C ILE A 636 -9.86 -29.27 -0.91
N ALA A 637 -9.15 -28.85 0.14
CA ALA A 637 -9.69 -27.89 1.11
C ALA A 637 -10.06 -26.55 0.44
N SER A 638 -9.21 -26.07 -0.47
CA SER A 638 -9.46 -24.87 -1.28
C SER A 638 -10.66 -25.09 -2.22
N CYS A 639 -10.79 -26.27 -2.83
CA CYS A 639 -11.92 -26.60 -3.69
C CYS A 639 -13.25 -26.60 -2.94
N ILE A 640 -13.30 -27.12 -1.71
CA ILE A 640 -14.51 -27.09 -0.87
C ILE A 640 -14.85 -25.64 -0.48
N ARG A 641 -13.84 -24.81 -0.22
CA ARG A 641 -14.02 -23.39 0.09
C ARG A 641 -14.66 -22.63 -1.08
N HIS A 642 -14.15 -22.86 -2.29
CA HIS A 642 -14.55 -22.16 -3.51
C HIS A 642 -15.54 -22.93 -4.39
N ARG A 643 -16.12 -24.02 -3.86
CA ARG A 643 -17.13 -24.87 -4.51
C ARG A 643 -16.68 -25.46 -5.87
N VAL A 644 -15.40 -25.74 -6.03
CA VAL A 644 -14.85 -26.38 -7.25
C VAL A 644 -15.07 -27.88 -7.19
N GLY A 645 -15.89 -28.41 -8.10
CA GLY A 645 -16.32 -29.81 -8.08
C GLY A 645 -15.34 -30.82 -8.69
N LYS A 646 -14.36 -30.38 -9.48
CA LYS A 646 -13.42 -31.26 -10.18
C LYS A 646 -11.99 -30.97 -9.73
N VAL A 647 -11.25 -32.01 -9.34
CA VAL A 647 -9.86 -31.88 -8.90
C VAL A 647 -8.99 -32.91 -9.59
N VAL A 648 -7.86 -32.48 -10.13
CA VAL A 648 -6.81 -33.35 -10.64
C VAL A 648 -5.53 -33.05 -9.86
N PHE A 649 -5.00 -34.05 -9.16
CA PHE A 649 -3.75 -33.91 -8.43
C PHE A 649 -2.78 -35.02 -8.83
N ALA A 650 -1.68 -34.63 -9.46
CA ALA A 650 -0.81 -35.53 -10.23
C ALA A 650 -1.66 -36.35 -11.22
N GLU A 651 -1.65 -37.68 -11.11
CA GLU A 651 -2.41 -38.57 -12.01
C GLU A 651 -3.84 -38.88 -11.49
N LYS A 652 -4.20 -38.42 -10.28
CA LYS A 652 -5.47 -38.75 -9.64
C LYS A 652 -6.54 -37.73 -9.97
N LYS A 653 -7.69 -38.20 -10.44
CA LYS A 653 -8.87 -37.35 -10.73
C LYS A 653 -9.96 -37.60 -9.69
N TYR A 654 -10.54 -36.54 -9.18
CA TYR A 654 -11.62 -36.52 -8.19
C TYR A 654 -12.76 -35.66 -8.71
N SER A 655 -13.99 -36.09 -8.42
CA SER A 655 -15.20 -35.32 -8.66
C SER A 655 -16.05 -35.35 -7.40
N PHE A 656 -16.57 -34.19 -7.00
CA PHE A 656 -17.37 -34.04 -5.79
C PHE A 656 -18.72 -33.43 -6.13
N SER A 657 -19.80 -34.10 -5.75
CA SER A 657 -21.14 -33.51 -5.64
C SER A 657 -21.20 -32.48 -4.51
N GLU A 658 -22.18 -31.57 -4.53
CA GLU A 658 -22.40 -30.62 -3.43
C GLU A 658 -22.60 -31.32 -2.08
N SER A 659 -23.29 -32.48 -2.09
CA SER A 659 -23.47 -33.32 -0.90
C SER A 659 -22.15 -33.89 -0.36
N GLU A 660 -21.20 -34.22 -1.23
CA GLU A 660 -19.85 -34.64 -0.84
C GLU A 660 -19.04 -33.49 -0.28
N GLN A 661 -19.07 -32.32 -0.93
CA GLN A 661 -18.39 -31.12 -0.42
C GLN A 661 -18.90 -30.74 0.98
N MET A 662 -20.21 -30.82 1.20
CA MET A 662 -20.81 -30.59 2.51
C MET A 662 -20.36 -31.64 3.54
N ARG A 663 -20.30 -32.93 3.15
CA ARG A 663 -19.76 -33.98 4.04
C ARG A 663 -18.33 -33.70 4.45
N PHE A 664 -17.47 -33.30 3.51
CA PHE A 664 -16.08 -32.94 3.81
C PHE A 664 -15.98 -31.71 4.72
N LEU A 665 -16.79 -30.68 4.46
CA LEU A 665 -16.85 -29.50 5.33
C LEU A 665 -17.24 -29.89 6.76
N MET A 666 -18.27 -30.73 6.91
CA MET A 666 -18.74 -31.21 8.21
C MET A 666 -17.70 -32.06 8.95
N SER A 667 -16.82 -32.78 8.24
CA SER A 667 -15.70 -33.51 8.85
C SER A 667 -14.42 -32.69 9.03
N SER A 668 -14.40 -31.45 8.53
CA SER A 668 -13.20 -30.60 8.62
C SER A 668 -12.94 -30.21 10.07
N LYS A 669 -11.66 -30.15 10.42
CA LYS A 669 -11.20 -29.64 11.71
C LYS A 669 -11.24 -28.11 11.69
N VAL A 670 -11.55 -27.54 12.84
CA VAL A 670 -11.48 -26.09 13.06
C VAL A 670 -10.45 -25.84 14.16
N ALA A 671 -9.54 -24.90 13.94
CA ALA A 671 -8.56 -24.50 14.93
C ALA A 671 -8.48 -22.97 15.03
N ILE A 672 -7.94 -22.48 16.15
CA ILE A 672 -7.57 -21.07 16.30
C ILE A 672 -6.50 -20.73 15.26
N CYS A 673 -6.67 -19.62 14.56
CA CYS A 673 -5.72 -19.21 13.54
C CYS A 673 -4.37 -18.81 14.16
N PRO A 674 -3.23 -19.24 13.59
CA PRO A 674 -1.89 -18.87 14.09
C PRO A 674 -1.59 -17.38 13.93
N ALA A 675 -2.40 -16.62 13.19
CA ALA A 675 -2.32 -15.17 13.07
C ALA A 675 -2.55 -14.42 14.39
N ILE A 676 -3.26 -15.04 15.33
CA ILE A 676 -3.63 -14.43 16.61
C ILE A 676 -2.39 -14.34 17.51
N ALA A 677 -2.11 -13.14 18.02
CA ALA A 677 -1.07 -12.89 19.01
C ALA A 677 -1.58 -13.10 20.43
N SER A 678 -2.75 -12.54 20.74
CA SER A 678 -3.36 -12.64 22.07
C SER A 678 -4.87 -12.41 22.00
N VAL A 679 -5.57 -12.81 23.06
CA VAL A 679 -7.02 -12.70 23.19
C VAL A 679 -7.33 -12.12 24.57
N ASP A 680 -7.96 -10.95 24.59
CA ASP A 680 -8.46 -10.31 25.80
C ASP A 680 -9.96 -10.62 25.96
N ARG A 681 -10.33 -11.17 27.12
CA ARG A 681 -11.68 -11.69 27.38
C ARG A 681 -12.41 -10.76 28.33
N GLN A 682 -13.52 -10.22 27.86
CA GLN A 682 -14.47 -9.46 28.66
C GLN A 682 -15.80 -10.22 28.77
N LYS A 683 -16.67 -9.78 29.69
CA LYS A 683 -17.92 -10.51 30.03
C LYS A 683 -18.76 -10.83 28.80
N ASP A 684 -18.95 -9.85 27.91
CA ASP A 684 -19.82 -10.00 26.73
C ASP A 684 -19.08 -9.93 25.39
N GLN A 685 -17.78 -9.64 25.41
CA GLN A 685 -16.97 -9.45 24.21
C GLN A 685 -15.59 -10.10 24.33
N ILE A 686 -15.01 -10.46 23.20
CA ILE A 686 -13.61 -10.83 23.08
C ILE A 686 -12.93 -9.85 22.17
N ARG A 687 -11.77 -9.34 22.59
CA ARG A 687 -10.88 -8.54 21.74
C ARG A 687 -9.70 -9.40 21.30
N VAL A 688 -9.57 -9.60 20.01
CA VAL A 688 -8.50 -10.41 19.42
C VAL A 688 -7.44 -9.50 18.83
N TYR A 689 -6.19 -9.72 19.23
CA TYR A 689 -5.02 -9.01 18.72
C TYR A 689 -4.24 -9.93 17.76
N PHE A 690 -3.78 -9.38 16.64
CA PHE A 690 -3.01 -10.11 15.64
C PHE A 690 -1.52 -9.86 15.80
N LYS A 691 -0.70 -10.77 15.28
CA LYS A 691 0.77 -10.62 15.28
C LYS A 691 1.21 -9.39 14.51
N ARG A 692 0.68 -9.20 13.28
CA ARG A 692 1.04 -8.11 12.35
C ARG A 692 -0.13 -7.72 11.45
N TYR A 693 -0.02 -6.57 10.77
CA TYR A 693 -0.89 -6.03 9.70
C TYR A 693 -2.36 -5.72 10.06
N ARG A 694 -3.02 -6.54 10.88
CA ARG A 694 -4.43 -6.40 11.21
C ARG A 694 -4.65 -5.63 12.50
N THR A 695 -5.63 -4.74 12.46
CA THR A 695 -6.15 -4.07 13.66
C THR A 695 -6.88 -5.08 14.56
N PRO A 696 -6.93 -4.84 15.88
CA PRO A 696 -7.69 -5.70 16.78
C PRO A 696 -9.16 -5.77 16.39
N VAL A 697 -9.76 -6.96 16.50
CA VAL A 697 -11.18 -7.20 16.17
C VAL A 697 -11.96 -7.50 17.46
N LEU A 698 -13.15 -6.92 17.58
CA LEU A 698 -14.09 -7.19 18.65
C LEU A 698 -15.10 -8.25 18.19
N LEU A 699 -15.29 -9.28 19.00
CA LEU A 699 -16.21 -10.39 18.75
C LEU A 699 -17.27 -10.45 19.83
N SER A 700 -18.49 -10.77 19.43
CA SER A 700 -19.65 -10.95 20.31
C SER A 700 -20.56 -12.06 19.79
N GLY A 701 -21.56 -12.46 20.58
CA GLY A 701 -22.56 -13.46 20.18
C GLY A 701 -21.96 -14.78 19.69
N LEU A 702 -22.42 -15.26 18.54
CA LEU A 702 -21.99 -16.54 17.98
C LEU A 702 -20.51 -16.55 17.58
N GLU A 703 -19.96 -15.42 17.09
CA GLU A 703 -18.52 -15.32 16.75
C GLU A 703 -17.64 -15.56 17.98
N LYS A 704 -18.00 -14.95 19.11
CA LYS A 704 -17.35 -15.17 20.41
C LYS A 704 -17.46 -16.65 20.82
N TRP A 705 -18.68 -17.19 20.79
CA TRP A 705 -18.93 -18.57 21.21
C TRP A 705 -18.11 -19.59 20.40
N VAL A 706 -18.03 -19.42 19.08
CA VAL A 706 -17.23 -20.31 18.21
C VAL A 706 -15.75 -20.24 18.62
N LEU A 707 -15.18 -19.05 18.76
CA LEU A 707 -13.76 -18.90 19.11
C LEU A 707 -13.45 -19.46 20.51
N GLU A 708 -14.37 -19.34 21.46
CA GLU A 708 -14.24 -19.91 22.81
C GLU A 708 -14.33 -21.43 22.84
N ASN A 709 -15.03 -22.06 21.89
CA ASN A 709 -15.30 -23.49 21.94
C ASN A 709 -14.57 -24.31 20.87
N VAL A 710 -13.85 -23.67 19.94
CA VAL A 710 -13.13 -24.36 18.86
C VAL A 710 -12.13 -25.41 19.35
N HIS A 711 -11.54 -25.22 20.53
CA HIS A 711 -10.61 -26.19 21.13
C HIS A 711 -11.30 -27.40 21.80
N ARG A 712 -12.63 -27.35 21.98
CA ARG A 712 -13.42 -28.39 22.64
C ARG A 712 -14.04 -29.39 21.67
N TYR A 713 -14.18 -29.01 20.41
CA TYR A 713 -14.80 -29.82 19.37
C TYR A 713 -13.79 -30.23 18.32
N ALA A 714 -13.87 -31.48 17.87
CA ALA A 714 -12.89 -32.04 16.94
C ALA A 714 -13.11 -31.57 15.49
N ASP A 715 -14.36 -31.29 15.11
CA ASP A 715 -14.76 -30.97 13.74
C ASP A 715 -15.98 -30.01 13.68
N VAL A 716 -16.28 -29.53 12.47
CA VAL A 716 -17.41 -28.64 12.18
C VAL A 716 -18.74 -29.27 12.59
N ARG A 717 -18.92 -30.59 12.42
CA ARG A 717 -20.17 -31.28 12.79
C ARG A 717 -20.44 -31.19 14.28
N GLN A 718 -19.46 -31.49 15.12
CA GLN A 718 -19.60 -31.39 16.57
C GLN A 718 -19.90 -29.95 17.00
N LEU A 719 -19.23 -28.99 16.38
CA LEU A 719 -19.43 -27.57 16.64
C LEU A 719 -20.84 -27.11 16.22
N HIS A 720 -21.38 -27.65 15.12
CA HIS A 720 -22.75 -27.42 14.66
C HIS A 720 -23.80 -28.02 15.61
N VAL A 721 -23.61 -29.26 16.07
CA VAL A 721 -24.51 -29.89 17.04
C VAL A 721 -24.51 -29.11 18.36
N ALA A 722 -23.34 -28.69 18.84
CA ALA A 722 -23.21 -27.93 20.08
C ALA A 722 -23.78 -26.51 19.99
N GLY A 723 -23.80 -25.91 18.80
CA GLY A 723 -24.45 -24.64 18.51
C GLY A 723 -25.95 -24.77 18.25
N ASN A 724 -26.61 -25.83 18.74
CA ASN A 724 -28.03 -26.15 18.55
C ASN A 724 -28.47 -26.24 17.07
N GLY A 725 -27.56 -26.61 16.17
CA GLY A 725 -27.88 -26.74 14.75
C GLY A 725 -28.21 -25.41 14.06
N GLU A 726 -27.72 -24.27 14.57
CA GLU A 726 -27.97 -22.98 13.94
C GLU A 726 -27.47 -22.95 12.48
N ASP A 727 -28.39 -22.71 11.53
CA ASP A 727 -28.09 -22.58 10.09
C ASP A 727 -27.04 -21.48 9.82
N ARG A 728 -26.98 -20.46 10.70
CA ARG A 728 -26.04 -19.35 10.59
C ARG A 728 -24.60 -19.75 10.91
N LEU A 729 -24.35 -20.90 11.55
CA LEU A 729 -23.00 -21.28 11.96
C LEU A 729 -22.03 -21.34 10.78
N PHE A 730 -22.43 -21.91 9.64
CA PHE A 730 -21.55 -22.00 8.47
C PHE A 730 -21.14 -20.61 7.97
N SER A 731 -22.07 -19.66 7.95
CA SER A 731 -21.78 -18.27 7.57
C SER A 731 -20.83 -17.60 8.57
N VAL A 732 -20.96 -17.92 9.87
CA VAL A 732 -20.07 -17.41 10.91
C VAL A 732 -18.68 -18.03 10.81
N LEU A 733 -18.58 -19.34 10.57
CA LEU A 733 -17.30 -20.02 10.37
C LEU A 733 -16.53 -19.41 9.18
N ARG A 734 -17.21 -19.19 8.04
CA ARG A 734 -16.59 -18.52 6.89
C ARG A 734 -16.11 -17.11 7.21
N ARG A 735 -16.96 -16.31 7.86
CA ARG A 735 -16.57 -14.95 8.29
C ARG A 735 -15.39 -14.95 9.26
N LEU A 736 -15.33 -15.90 10.19
CA LEU A 736 -14.21 -16.04 11.12
C LEU A 736 -12.92 -16.48 10.39
N GLU A 737 -13.02 -17.32 9.36
CA GLU A 737 -11.90 -17.72 8.48
C GLU A 737 -11.37 -16.49 7.68
N GLU A 738 -12.27 -15.70 7.10
CA GLU A 738 -11.96 -14.43 6.39
C GLU A 738 -11.34 -13.38 7.34
N LYS A 739 -11.82 -13.32 8.58
CA LYS A 739 -11.25 -12.48 9.64
C LYS A 739 -9.92 -13.02 10.20
N ARG A 740 -9.45 -14.19 9.76
CA ARG A 740 -8.21 -14.87 10.24
C ARG A 740 -8.26 -15.21 11.73
N LEU A 741 -9.44 -15.59 12.22
CA LEU A 741 -9.66 -15.94 13.62
C LEU A 741 -9.62 -17.45 13.83
N ILE A 742 -10.06 -18.19 12.82
CA ILE A 742 -9.99 -19.64 12.76
C ILE A 742 -9.38 -20.09 11.44
N THR A 743 -8.93 -21.34 11.40
CA THR A 743 -8.56 -22.05 10.18
C THR A 743 -9.40 -23.31 10.09
N ILE A 744 -9.97 -23.57 8.90
CA ILE A 744 -10.71 -24.79 8.61
C ILE A 744 -9.83 -25.66 7.69
N TYR A 745 -9.54 -26.89 8.11
CA TYR A 745 -8.72 -27.81 7.32
C TYR A 745 -9.24 -29.24 7.39
N LEU A 746 -9.05 -29.96 6.29
CA LEU A 746 -9.50 -31.35 6.15
C LEU A 746 -8.75 -32.34 7.05
#